data_AF-A0A542S7R9-F1
#
_entry.id   AF-A0A542S7R9-F1
#
_cell.length_a   1.000
_cell.length_b   1.000
_cell.length_c   1.000
_cell.angle_alpha   90.00
_cell.angle_beta   90.00
_cell.angle_gamma   90.00
#
_symmetry.space_group_name_H-M   'P 1'
#
loop_
_entity.id
_entity.type
_entity.pdbx_description
1 polymer ?
#
loop_
_entity_poly.entity_id
_entity_poly.type
_entity_poly.pdbx_seq_one_letter_code
_entity_poly.pdbx_strand_id
1 'polypeptide(L)'
;MSASQARRRLRAVAPIGTAAATMAALALTVPLAPAAQADPLPAPYSGSAHADLVDLPVDVLDASAASVPVGHALTTVDSTLAADNVTADSANVDVALAGIPIDLDSLSVTAPPTDSASDTLVPLDLAALGAIDAIDRTVAANYVSATSCPPLVGTERLLGRSTSSVASVGLLSNVATIGAVQATTTTKLVDADVDGHADMVSETSTTVGDVQLLPAVAGGITVRLSDAVVTRATSDGTTGTAAVVSPAVTAQVLVAGLPLATITVGDGMVNVPVNLGLATVSLQIGLANFTDTSSGATGAGALDAVLRIRLQASLALTELADLDLAIGAGAVEATAPAGGVECGATPADTVITTPADASTVTDATPAITGTAEPNSTITLVIDGGTPITVPVDGTGNWTYTPTTDLTEGSHTITADGNANGTGVDDTTTFTVDAVPAAATVITTPADASTVTDATPAITGTAEPNSTISLVIDGGTPISVPVDASGNWTYTPTTDLSEGSHTVTADGNANGTGVDDTITFTVDAVPAAATVITTPADASTVTDATPAITGTAEPNSTISLVIDGGTPISVPVDGSGNWTYTPTTDLTEGSHTVTADGNANGTGVDDTATFTVDVPPKDTDGDGVPDSQEAADGTDPNNPDTDDDGLNDGAEKAAWTNPNNPDTDGDGLKDGREVFGPTGCVTPAGVATSTNPLWRDTDGDGLTDGQEVNGSDVAQKYWTVRGKPRKSKAKTIGLVRTNPCDRDTDGDRLTDFQEVTGVKVGQRVVRSKANGGPYKIKVRKTDPTLADTDKDKLSDYDEVTGAKNKRFGKRKTDPTLADTDWGGGRDGKEVRTKTDPSRHG
;
A
#
# COMPACT_ATOMS: atom_id res chain seq x y z
N MET A 1 -74.00 -9.76 -43.50
CA MET A 1 -75.09 -9.88 -44.49
C MET A 1 -75.99 -8.67 -44.35
N SER A 2 -76.08 -7.90 -45.43
CA SER A 2 -77.17 -7.00 -45.90
C SER A 2 -78.11 -6.30 -44.91
N ALA A 3 -78.15 -4.96 -45.02
CA ALA A 3 -79.30 -4.05 -45.27
C ALA A 3 -80.60 -4.22 -44.43
N SER A 4 -81.37 -3.19 -44.07
CA SER A 4 -81.63 -1.91 -44.71
C SER A 4 -82.33 -0.94 -43.74
N GLN A 5 -82.01 0.34 -43.87
CA GLN A 5 -82.81 1.47 -43.42
C GLN A 5 -84.22 1.47 -44.03
N ALA A 6 -85.20 2.06 -43.35
CA ALA A 6 -85.71 3.40 -43.69
C ALA A 6 -87.04 3.78 -43.01
N ARG A 7 -87.20 5.11 -42.88
CA ARG A 7 -88.42 5.96 -42.75
C ARG A 7 -88.70 6.43 -41.31
N ARG A 8 -88.98 7.71 -41.03
CA ARG A 8 -89.60 8.76 -41.87
C ARG A 8 -89.37 10.18 -41.30
N ARG A 9 -89.29 11.13 -42.24
CA ARG A 9 -89.30 12.62 -42.20
C ARG A 9 -90.32 13.23 -41.20
N LEU A 10 -90.16 14.45 -40.65
CA LEU A 10 -90.16 15.76 -41.35
C LEU A 10 -89.70 16.92 -40.42
N ARG A 11 -89.08 17.94 -41.05
CA ARG A 11 -88.76 19.32 -40.58
C ARG A 11 -90.03 20.05 -40.06
N ALA A 12 -90.02 21.12 -39.25
CA ALA A 12 -89.36 22.43 -39.46
C ALA A 12 -89.73 23.46 -38.34
N VAL A 13 -88.75 24.24 -37.88
CA VAL A 13 -88.74 25.73 -37.66
C VAL A 13 -89.53 26.40 -36.50
N ALA A 14 -88.75 27.24 -35.77
CA ALA A 14 -88.97 28.18 -34.66
C ALA A 14 -89.93 29.39 -34.97
N PRO A 15 -90.06 30.52 -34.20
CA PRO A 15 -89.30 31.02 -33.02
C PRO A 15 -90.06 31.87 -31.93
N ILE A 16 -89.32 32.26 -30.87
CA ILE A 16 -89.28 33.50 -30.05
C ILE A 16 -90.58 34.12 -29.48
N GLY A 17 -90.57 34.42 -28.17
CA GLY A 17 -91.44 35.41 -27.52
C GLY A 17 -91.07 35.69 -26.05
N THR A 18 -90.79 36.94 -25.73
CA THR A 18 -90.28 37.52 -24.47
C THR A 18 -91.37 37.93 -23.47
N ALA A 19 -90.97 37.98 -22.18
CA ALA A 19 -91.33 38.92 -21.11
C ALA A 19 -92.45 38.61 -20.09
N ALA A 20 -92.07 38.93 -18.84
CA ALA A 20 -92.84 39.48 -17.70
C ALA A 20 -93.01 38.59 -16.47
N ALA A 21 -92.43 39.08 -15.37
CA ALA A 21 -92.47 38.54 -14.02
C ALA A 21 -93.84 38.71 -13.33
N THR A 22 -94.21 37.75 -12.48
CA THR A 22 -95.12 37.96 -11.35
C THR A 22 -94.87 36.88 -10.29
N MET A 23 -94.55 37.29 -9.07
CA MET A 23 -94.45 36.39 -7.90
C MET A 23 -95.85 35.93 -7.44
N ALA A 24 -96.00 34.64 -7.12
CA ALA A 24 -96.64 34.15 -5.89
C ALA A 24 -96.54 32.61 -5.76
N ALA A 25 -95.73 32.20 -4.78
CA ALA A 25 -95.82 31.05 -3.86
C ALA A 25 -96.51 29.70 -4.24
N LEU A 26 -95.74 28.65 -3.94
CA LEU A 26 -96.12 27.33 -3.42
C LEU A 26 -96.94 26.36 -4.29
N ALA A 27 -96.25 25.39 -4.91
CA ALA A 27 -96.50 23.97 -4.68
C ALA A 27 -95.35 23.11 -5.24
N LEU A 28 -94.65 22.51 -4.28
CA LEU A 28 -93.74 21.39 -4.32
C LEU A 28 -94.11 20.29 -5.35
N THR A 29 -93.25 20.07 -6.36
CA THR A 29 -92.84 18.74 -6.87
C THR A 29 -91.73 18.94 -7.90
N VAL A 30 -90.47 18.77 -7.49
CA VAL A 30 -89.34 18.64 -8.41
C VAL A 30 -89.29 17.18 -8.87
N PRO A 31 -89.27 16.87 -10.18
CA PRO A 31 -88.90 15.54 -10.62
C PRO A 31 -87.43 15.36 -10.28
N LEU A 32 -87.11 14.39 -9.43
CA LEU A 32 -85.73 13.94 -9.24
C LEU A 32 -85.17 13.57 -10.61
N ALA A 33 -84.30 14.44 -11.14
CA ALA A 33 -83.34 14.03 -12.13
C ALA A 33 -82.56 12.84 -11.54
N PRO A 34 -82.23 11.80 -12.33
CA PRO A 34 -81.29 10.79 -11.87
C PRO A 34 -80.04 11.53 -11.37
N ALA A 35 -79.56 11.16 -10.19
CA ALA A 35 -78.36 11.71 -9.59
C ALA A 35 -77.29 11.78 -10.70
N ALA A 36 -76.90 13.01 -11.08
CA ALA A 36 -75.71 13.20 -11.87
C ALA A 36 -74.60 12.49 -11.10
N GLN A 37 -73.93 11.58 -11.80
CA GLN A 37 -72.72 10.95 -11.30
C GLN A 37 -71.83 12.05 -10.72
N ALA A 38 -71.39 11.91 -9.47
CA ALA A 38 -70.46 12.86 -8.86
C ALA A 38 -69.27 12.99 -9.82
N ASP A 39 -68.94 14.22 -10.21
CA ASP A 39 -67.79 14.46 -11.05
C ASP A 39 -66.55 13.87 -10.37
N PRO A 40 -65.65 13.22 -11.12
CA PRO A 40 -64.42 12.68 -10.53
C PRO A 40 -63.64 13.82 -9.88
N LEU A 41 -63.20 13.63 -8.64
CA LEU A 41 -62.29 14.55 -7.98
C LEU A 41 -60.91 14.45 -8.64
N PRO A 42 -60.20 15.57 -8.92
CA PRO A 42 -60.65 16.95 -8.73
C PRO A 42 -61.72 17.38 -9.75
N ALA A 43 -62.73 18.11 -9.27
CA ALA A 43 -63.74 18.72 -10.13
C ALA A 43 -63.12 19.73 -11.12
N PRO A 44 -63.77 20.02 -12.27
CA PRO A 44 -63.18 20.83 -13.34
C PRO A 44 -62.75 22.24 -12.90
N TYR A 45 -61.49 22.57 -13.16
CA TYR A 45 -60.85 23.88 -13.03
C TYR A 45 -60.09 24.27 -14.31
N SER A 46 -59.89 25.56 -14.52
CA SER A 46 -59.10 26.12 -15.61
C SER A 46 -58.41 27.41 -15.21
N GLY A 47 -57.34 27.76 -15.92
CA GLY A 47 -56.69 29.05 -15.76
C GLY A 47 -55.68 29.30 -16.85
N SER A 48 -55.39 30.58 -17.09
CA SER A 48 -54.36 30.99 -18.03
C SER A 48 -53.61 32.21 -17.51
N ALA A 49 -52.34 32.30 -17.82
CA ALA A 49 -51.55 33.50 -17.61
C ALA A 49 -50.66 33.74 -18.83
N HIS A 50 -50.79 34.93 -19.40
CA HIS A 50 -50.14 35.38 -20.61
C HIS A 50 -49.37 36.67 -20.35
N ALA A 51 -48.12 36.77 -20.81
CA ALA A 51 -47.36 38.00 -20.76
C ALA A 51 -46.38 38.11 -21.94
N ASP A 52 -46.34 39.29 -22.54
CA ASP A 52 -45.40 39.65 -23.59
C ASP A 52 -44.27 40.52 -23.03
N LEU A 53 -43.06 40.43 -23.60
CA LEU A 53 -41.96 41.30 -23.19
C LEU A 53 -42.21 42.73 -23.67
N VAL A 54 -42.42 42.89 -24.98
CA VAL A 54 -42.55 44.20 -25.62
C VAL A 54 -43.56 44.12 -26.75
N ASP A 55 -44.41 45.12 -26.86
CA ASP A 55 -45.32 45.30 -27.99
C ASP A 55 -44.84 46.45 -28.87
N LEU A 56 -44.46 46.12 -30.11
CA LEU A 56 -43.87 47.06 -31.04
C LEU A 56 -44.93 47.74 -31.90
N PRO A 57 -44.91 49.08 -32.03
CA PRO A 57 -45.79 49.78 -32.94
C PRO A 57 -45.42 49.46 -34.39
N VAL A 58 -46.40 49.09 -35.21
CA VAL A 58 -46.21 48.91 -36.66
C VAL A 58 -46.88 50.07 -37.38
N ASP A 59 -46.08 50.93 -38.00
CA ASP A 59 -46.56 51.86 -39.02
C ASP A 59 -46.18 51.33 -40.40
N VAL A 60 -47.11 50.61 -41.03
CA VAL A 60 -46.97 50.19 -42.43
C VAL A 60 -48.08 50.88 -43.23
N LEU A 61 -47.69 51.84 -44.07
CA LEU A 61 -48.50 52.40 -45.15
C LEU A 61 -49.84 53.03 -44.72
N ASP A 62 -49.78 54.05 -43.85
CA ASP A 62 -50.91 54.95 -43.50
C ASP A 62 -52.16 54.26 -42.89
N ALA A 63 -52.01 53.05 -42.35
CA ALA A 63 -53.03 52.38 -41.55
C ALA A 63 -52.49 52.12 -40.15
N SER A 64 -53.00 52.85 -39.16
CA SER A 64 -52.66 52.62 -37.75
C SER A 64 -53.35 51.35 -37.23
N ALA A 65 -52.65 50.66 -36.33
CA ALA A 65 -53.19 49.74 -35.31
C ALA A 65 -53.19 48.22 -35.61
N ALA A 66 -52.01 47.65 -35.86
CA ALA A 66 -51.74 46.28 -35.41
C ALA A 66 -50.33 46.26 -34.80
N SER A 67 -50.24 46.10 -33.48
CA SER A 67 -48.99 46.03 -32.76
C SER A 67 -48.40 44.61 -32.84
N VAL A 68 -47.07 44.47 -32.72
CA VAL A 68 -46.37 43.17 -32.81
C VAL A 68 -45.84 42.81 -31.43
N PRO A 69 -46.49 41.87 -30.73
CA PRO A 69 -45.98 41.36 -29.47
C PRO A 69 -44.74 40.50 -29.72
N VAL A 70 -43.70 40.75 -28.93
CA VAL A 70 -42.42 40.05 -28.97
C VAL A 70 -42.11 39.48 -27.60
N GLY A 71 -41.67 38.21 -27.60
CA GLY A 71 -41.29 37.49 -26.40
C GLY A 71 -42.52 37.13 -25.59
N HIS A 72 -43.10 35.99 -25.94
CA HIS A 72 -44.33 35.49 -25.38
C HIS A 72 -44.04 34.53 -24.22
N ALA A 73 -44.81 34.61 -23.14
CA ALA A 73 -44.84 33.61 -22.06
C ALA A 73 -46.29 33.28 -21.74
N LEU A 74 -46.70 32.03 -21.95
CA LEU A 74 -48.07 31.58 -21.72
C LEU A 74 -48.08 30.31 -20.88
N THR A 75 -49.01 30.26 -19.95
CA THR A 75 -49.40 29.03 -19.29
C THR A 75 -50.90 28.87 -19.45
N THR A 76 -51.35 27.67 -19.81
CA THR A 76 -52.76 27.33 -19.96
C THR A 76 -53.05 26.04 -19.25
N VAL A 77 -54.11 26.05 -18.46
CA VAL A 77 -54.61 24.91 -17.70
C VAL A 77 -56.09 24.72 -18.02
N ASP A 78 -56.45 23.52 -18.44
CA ASP A 78 -57.82 23.07 -18.57
C ASP A 78 -57.91 21.59 -18.15
N SER A 79 -58.38 21.37 -16.93
CA SER A 79 -58.51 20.02 -16.37
C SER A 79 -59.56 19.15 -17.07
N THR A 80 -60.40 19.71 -17.95
CA THR A 80 -61.39 18.93 -18.73
C THR A 80 -60.76 18.26 -19.94
N LEU A 81 -59.57 18.69 -20.35
CA LEU A 81 -58.85 18.10 -21.47
C LEU A 81 -58.09 16.85 -20.98
N ALA A 82 -58.19 15.76 -21.73
CA ALA A 82 -57.48 14.52 -21.40
C ALA A 82 -56.02 14.52 -21.86
N ALA A 83 -55.71 15.32 -22.88
CA ALA A 83 -54.37 15.61 -23.39
C ALA A 83 -54.25 17.14 -23.43
N ASP A 84 -53.06 17.67 -23.16
CA ASP A 84 -52.81 19.12 -23.22
C ASP A 84 -53.51 19.95 -22.14
N ASN A 85 -53.76 19.34 -21.01
CA ASN A 85 -54.46 19.95 -19.88
C ASN A 85 -53.64 20.96 -19.08
N VAL A 86 -52.32 20.91 -19.21
CA VAL A 86 -51.43 21.98 -18.80
C VAL A 86 -50.37 22.14 -19.87
N THR A 87 -50.33 23.33 -20.47
CA THR A 87 -49.28 23.72 -21.40
C THR A 87 -48.55 24.95 -20.86
N ALA A 88 -47.23 24.99 -21.10
CA ALA A 88 -46.41 26.15 -20.86
C ALA A 88 -45.59 26.44 -22.12
N ASP A 89 -45.78 27.63 -22.66
CA ASP A 89 -45.35 28.04 -23.99
C ASP A 89 -44.52 29.32 -23.90
N SER A 90 -43.44 29.40 -24.70
CA SER A 90 -42.62 30.59 -24.87
C SER A 90 -42.15 30.73 -26.31
N ALA A 91 -42.38 31.89 -26.92
CA ALA A 91 -42.12 32.12 -28.35
C ALA A 91 -41.57 33.51 -28.66
N ASN A 92 -40.91 33.64 -29.82
CA ASN A 92 -40.34 34.91 -30.28
C ASN A 92 -41.40 35.97 -30.62
N VAL A 93 -42.44 35.60 -31.37
CA VAL A 93 -43.50 36.49 -31.86
C VAL A 93 -44.82 35.71 -31.92
N ASP A 94 -45.94 36.36 -31.63
CA ASP A 94 -47.28 35.74 -31.59
C ASP A 94 -48.17 36.07 -32.83
N VAL A 95 -47.62 36.78 -33.83
CA VAL A 95 -48.33 37.25 -35.03
C VAL A 95 -47.45 37.17 -36.30
N ALA A 96 -48.07 36.95 -37.46
CA ALA A 96 -47.43 37.14 -38.76
C ALA A 96 -47.52 38.62 -39.22
N LEU A 97 -46.38 39.29 -39.42
CA LEU A 97 -46.32 40.71 -39.79
C LEU A 97 -46.51 40.93 -41.29
N ALA A 98 -47.63 41.55 -41.70
CA ALA A 98 -47.88 42.03 -43.06
C ALA A 98 -47.63 41.01 -44.20
N GLY A 99 -47.78 39.71 -43.93
CA GLY A 99 -47.54 38.63 -44.90
C GLY A 99 -46.06 38.26 -45.11
N ILE A 100 -45.14 38.81 -44.31
CA ILE A 100 -43.73 38.39 -44.25
C ILE A 100 -43.64 37.20 -43.29
N PRO A 101 -43.07 36.05 -43.72
CA PRO A 101 -42.81 34.95 -42.80
C PRO A 101 -41.76 35.38 -41.78
N ILE A 102 -42.17 35.48 -40.52
CA ILE A 102 -41.27 35.63 -39.37
C ILE A 102 -40.84 34.22 -38.97
N ASP A 103 -39.55 34.02 -38.69
CA ASP A 103 -39.06 32.78 -38.12
C ASP A 103 -39.63 32.64 -36.70
N LEU A 104 -40.72 31.88 -36.60
CA LEU A 104 -41.36 31.52 -35.35
C LEU A 104 -40.54 30.40 -34.70
N ASP A 105 -39.76 30.78 -33.69
CA ASP A 105 -39.14 29.84 -32.77
C ASP A 105 -39.97 29.84 -31.47
N SER A 106 -40.26 28.64 -30.95
CA SER A 106 -41.14 28.42 -29.80
C SER A 106 -40.74 27.17 -29.01
N LEU A 107 -40.95 27.20 -27.70
CA LEU A 107 -40.68 26.12 -26.76
C LEU A 107 -41.98 25.89 -26.01
N SER A 108 -42.47 24.66 -26.11
CA SER A 108 -43.71 24.24 -25.49
C SER A 108 -43.45 22.97 -24.72
N VAL A 109 -43.96 22.92 -23.49
CA VAL A 109 -44.06 21.68 -22.72
C VAL A 109 -45.50 21.49 -22.29
N THR A 110 -45.91 20.24 -22.30
CA THR A 110 -47.28 19.84 -22.03
C THR A 110 -47.28 18.66 -21.08
N ALA A 111 -48.16 18.69 -20.07
CA ALA A 111 -48.20 17.64 -19.06
C ALA A 111 -48.66 16.27 -19.63
N PRO A 112 -48.29 15.09 -19.04
CA PRO A 112 -47.91 14.79 -17.65
C PRO A 112 -46.56 15.37 -17.21
N PRO A 113 -46.17 15.35 -15.91
CA PRO A 113 -45.14 16.23 -15.38
C PRO A 113 -43.87 16.19 -16.22
N THR A 114 -43.47 17.35 -16.71
CA THR A 114 -42.24 17.53 -17.46
C THR A 114 -41.24 18.26 -16.58
N ASP A 115 -39.99 17.81 -16.60
CA ASP A 115 -38.89 18.62 -16.06
C ASP A 115 -38.89 19.99 -16.74
N SER A 116 -38.41 21.01 -16.02
CA SER A 116 -38.29 22.35 -16.61
C SER A 116 -37.36 22.29 -17.83
N ALA A 117 -37.85 22.75 -18.97
CA ALA A 117 -37.09 22.89 -20.19
C ALA A 117 -36.67 24.36 -20.35
N SER A 118 -35.45 24.60 -20.80
CA SER A 118 -34.94 25.94 -21.09
C SER A 118 -34.17 25.94 -22.39
N ASP A 119 -34.27 27.03 -23.14
CA ASP A 119 -33.57 27.22 -24.41
C ASP A 119 -33.41 28.71 -24.70
N THR A 120 -32.67 29.07 -25.75
CA THR A 120 -32.49 30.45 -26.19
C THR A 120 -33.02 30.59 -27.61
N LEU A 121 -34.06 31.39 -27.77
CA LEU A 121 -34.65 31.71 -29.06
C LEU A 121 -33.69 32.53 -29.93
N VAL A 122 -33.69 32.26 -31.24
CA VAL A 122 -32.85 32.97 -32.21
C VAL A 122 -33.16 34.48 -32.20
N PRO A 123 -32.14 35.37 -32.26
CA PRO A 123 -32.34 36.80 -32.37
C PRO A 123 -33.26 37.20 -33.53
N LEU A 124 -34.11 38.18 -33.30
CA LEU A 124 -35.08 38.65 -34.28
C LEU A 124 -34.71 40.06 -34.79
N ASP A 125 -34.45 40.15 -36.09
CA ASP A 125 -34.23 41.44 -36.77
C ASP A 125 -35.51 41.86 -37.52
N LEU A 126 -36.26 42.80 -36.93
CA LEU A 126 -37.43 43.39 -37.54
C LEU A 126 -37.01 44.64 -38.31
N ALA A 127 -36.65 44.44 -39.59
CA ALA A 127 -36.26 45.52 -40.49
C ALA A 127 -37.23 46.72 -40.38
N ALA A 128 -36.67 47.89 -40.08
CA ALA A 128 -37.34 49.18 -39.80
C ALA A 128 -37.93 49.39 -38.38
N LEU A 129 -38.19 48.35 -37.58
CA LEU A 129 -38.76 48.49 -36.23
C LEU A 129 -37.70 48.42 -35.12
N GLY A 130 -36.73 47.51 -35.24
CA GLY A 130 -35.70 47.33 -34.21
C GLY A 130 -34.99 45.98 -34.27
N ALA A 131 -33.88 45.88 -33.51
CA ALA A 131 -33.16 44.63 -33.30
C ALA A 131 -33.43 44.11 -31.88
N ILE A 132 -33.84 42.85 -31.82
CA ILE A 132 -34.17 42.16 -30.57
C ILE A 132 -33.09 41.11 -30.36
N ASP A 133 -32.44 41.18 -29.20
CA ASP A 133 -31.43 40.19 -28.83
C ASP A 133 -32.07 38.81 -28.61
N ALA A 134 -31.24 37.80 -28.40
CA ALA A 134 -31.71 36.46 -28.09
C ALA A 134 -32.66 36.45 -26.87
N ILE A 135 -33.74 35.68 -26.97
CA ILE A 135 -34.73 35.55 -25.88
C ILE A 135 -34.47 34.23 -25.14
N ASP A 136 -34.03 34.34 -23.89
CA ASP A 136 -33.88 33.19 -23.01
C ASP A 136 -35.24 32.78 -22.44
N ARG A 137 -35.53 31.47 -22.47
CA ARG A 137 -36.82 30.92 -22.08
C ARG A 137 -36.70 29.74 -21.14
N THR A 138 -37.69 29.58 -20.26
CA THR A 138 -37.83 28.42 -19.37
C THR A 138 -39.31 28.09 -19.20
N VAL A 139 -39.71 26.85 -19.50
CA VAL A 139 -41.09 26.38 -19.41
C VAL A 139 -41.16 25.09 -18.58
N ALA A 140 -42.26 24.92 -17.84
CA ALA A 140 -42.53 23.72 -17.05
C ALA A 140 -44.04 23.48 -16.96
N ALA A 141 -44.46 22.23 -17.11
CA ALA A 141 -45.83 21.77 -16.89
C ALA A 141 -45.81 20.60 -15.88
N ASN A 142 -46.70 20.64 -14.90
CA ASN A 142 -46.75 19.70 -13.79
C ASN A 142 -48.23 19.37 -13.49
N TYR A 143 -48.70 18.28 -14.07
CA TYR A 143 -50.03 17.73 -13.82
C TYR A 143 -49.93 16.23 -13.66
N VAL A 144 -50.52 15.68 -12.59
CA VAL A 144 -50.40 14.26 -12.25
C VAL A 144 -51.45 13.43 -12.96
N SER A 145 -52.73 13.67 -12.68
CA SER A 145 -53.84 12.96 -13.33
C SER A 145 -55.16 13.71 -13.16
N ALA A 146 -56.19 13.31 -13.91
CA ALA A 146 -57.55 13.80 -13.74
C ALA A 146 -58.18 13.43 -12.39
N THR A 147 -57.46 12.68 -11.56
CA THR A 147 -57.91 12.26 -10.24
C THR A 147 -57.01 12.72 -9.08
N SER A 148 -55.98 13.52 -9.36
CA SER A 148 -55.01 13.91 -8.33
C SER A 148 -54.27 15.20 -8.71
N CYS A 149 -54.18 16.14 -7.76
CA CYS A 149 -53.38 17.34 -7.93
C CYS A 149 -51.86 17.05 -7.84
N PRO A 150 -51.01 17.93 -8.40
CA PRO A 150 -49.56 17.89 -8.18
C PRO A 150 -49.16 18.02 -6.72
N PRO A 151 -47.94 17.59 -6.34
CA PRO A 151 -47.43 17.72 -4.98
C PRO A 151 -47.53 19.15 -4.45
N LEU A 152 -47.91 19.28 -3.18
CA LEU A 152 -47.92 20.56 -2.47
C LEU A 152 -46.50 20.96 -2.07
N VAL A 153 -46.09 22.17 -2.43
CA VAL A 153 -44.82 22.78 -2.01
C VAL A 153 -45.14 24.07 -1.27
N GLY A 154 -44.95 24.07 0.05
CA GLY A 154 -45.44 25.15 0.90
C GLY A 154 -46.97 25.16 0.90
N THR A 155 -47.57 26.23 0.37
CA THR A 155 -49.02 26.38 0.19
C THR A 155 -49.43 26.30 -1.28
N GLU A 156 -48.53 25.97 -2.20
CA GLU A 156 -48.78 26.05 -3.64
C GLU A 156 -48.52 24.72 -4.34
N ARG A 157 -49.37 24.36 -5.30
CA ARG A 157 -49.19 23.26 -6.24
C ARG A 157 -49.01 23.89 -7.61
N LEU A 158 -47.77 24.02 -8.06
CA LEU A 158 -47.47 24.60 -9.37
C LEU A 158 -48.02 23.69 -10.46
N LEU A 159 -48.87 24.25 -11.33
CA LEU A 159 -49.41 23.54 -12.49
C LEU A 159 -48.57 23.85 -13.73
N GLY A 160 -48.35 25.12 -14.04
CA GLY A 160 -47.56 25.55 -15.19
C GLY A 160 -46.73 26.78 -14.89
N ARG A 161 -45.57 26.89 -15.52
CA ARG A 161 -44.71 28.08 -15.49
C ARG A 161 -44.08 28.32 -16.84
N SER A 162 -44.13 29.55 -17.34
CA SER A 162 -43.37 30.00 -18.51
C SER A 162 -42.63 31.29 -18.17
N THR A 163 -41.35 31.38 -18.51
CA THR A 163 -40.53 32.57 -18.35
C THR A 163 -39.87 32.88 -19.68
N SER A 164 -39.98 34.13 -20.13
CA SER A 164 -39.28 34.69 -21.29
C SER A 164 -38.47 35.89 -20.84
N SER A 165 -37.27 36.08 -21.36
CA SER A 165 -36.44 37.24 -21.05
C SER A 165 -35.52 37.66 -22.18
N VAL A 166 -35.34 38.96 -22.35
CA VAL A 166 -34.45 39.56 -23.34
C VAL A 166 -33.51 40.53 -22.65
N ALA A 167 -32.23 40.54 -23.04
CA ALA A 167 -31.21 41.38 -22.41
C ALA A 167 -31.39 42.87 -22.76
N SER A 168 -31.78 43.18 -23.99
CA SER A 168 -32.13 44.53 -24.43
C SER A 168 -32.92 44.52 -25.73
N VAL A 169 -33.67 45.59 -25.97
CA VAL A 169 -34.40 45.81 -27.23
C VAL A 169 -34.04 47.19 -27.76
N GLY A 170 -33.44 47.24 -28.96
CA GLY A 170 -33.11 48.49 -29.64
C GLY A 170 -34.18 48.84 -30.68
N LEU A 171 -34.73 50.06 -30.62
CA LEU A 171 -35.86 50.48 -31.45
C LEU A 171 -35.52 51.65 -32.38
N LEU A 172 -36.14 51.62 -33.58
CA LEU A 172 -36.22 52.73 -34.53
C LEU A 172 -34.89 53.49 -34.72
N SER A 173 -33.81 52.79 -35.11
CA SER A 173 -32.49 53.40 -35.35
C SER A 173 -31.91 54.20 -34.17
N ASN A 174 -32.01 53.67 -32.95
CA ASN A 174 -31.55 54.27 -31.68
C ASN A 174 -32.42 55.42 -31.15
N VAL A 175 -33.71 55.45 -31.48
CA VAL A 175 -34.68 56.37 -30.83
C VAL A 175 -34.95 55.92 -29.39
N ALA A 176 -35.03 54.61 -29.14
CA ALA A 176 -35.19 54.05 -27.81
C ALA A 176 -34.37 52.77 -27.64
N THR A 177 -33.94 52.52 -26.40
CA THR A 177 -33.35 51.25 -25.98
C THR A 177 -34.00 50.83 -24.67
N ILE A 178 -34.61 49.65 -24.68
CA ILE A 178 -35.18 49.02 -23.50
C ILE A 178 -34.09 48.13 -22.92
N GLY A 179 -33.80 48.27 -21.62
CA GLY A 179 -32.94 47.34 -20.90
C GLY A 179 -33.55 45.96 -20.78
N ALA A 180 -33.03 45.14 -19.87
CA ALA A 180 -33.50 43.77 -19.72
C ALA A 180 -34.99 43.72 -19.38
N VAL A 181 -35.76 42.91 -20.10
CA VAL A 181 -37.17 42.65 -19.80
C VAL A 181 -37.33 41.16 -19.55
N GLN A 182 -38.06 40.81 -18.50
CA GLN A 182 -38.40 39.43 -18.19
C GLN A 182 -39.88 39.36 -17.83
N ALA A 183 -40.60 38.45 -18.46
CA ALA A 183 -41.99 38.12 -18.18
C ALA A 183 -42.06 36.67 -17.69
N THR A 184 -42.73 36.45 -16.56
CA THR A 184 -42.99 35.12 -16.01
C THR A 184 -44.48 34.95 -15.82
N THR A 185 -45.03 33.85 -16.32
CA THR A 185 -46.40 33.44 -16.11
C THR A 185 -46.43 32.16 -15.30
N THR A 186 -47.33 32.08 -14.34
CA THR A 186 -47.52 30.90 -13.51
C THR A 186 -49.00 30.63 -13.32
N THR A 187 -49.38 29.38 -13.44
CA THR A 187 -50.71 28.91 -13.05
C THR A 187 -50.53 27.83 -11.99
N LYS A 188 -51.27 27.91 -10.88
CA LYS A 188 -51.08 27.08 -9.69
C LYS A 188 -52.37 26.91 -8.90
N LEU A 189 -52.40 25.89 -8.06
CA LEU A 189 -53.40 25.78 -7.00
C LEU A 189 -52.78 26.29 -5.70
N VAL A 190 -53.52 27.08 -4.93
CA VAL A 190 -53.06 27.59 -3.63
C VAL A 190 -53.98 27.06 -2.54
N ASP A 191 -53.42 26.30 -1.61
CA ASP A 191 -54.12 25.76 -0.45
C ASP A 191 -54.20 26.88 0.61
N ALA A 192 -55.20 27.76 0.46
CA ALA A 192 -55.26 29.03 1.16
C ALA A 192 -56.23 29.02 2.37
N ASP A 193 -57.11 28.02 2.49
CA ASP A 193 -58.31 28.13 3.31
C ASP A 193 -58.47 27.06 4.40
N VAL A 194 -59.29 27.41 5.40
CA VAL A 194 -59.63 26.58 6.58
C VAL A 194 -60.61 25.45 6.25
N ASP A 195 -61.14 25.43 5.02
CA ASP A 195 -62.13 24.48 4.52
C ASP A 195 -61.51 23.26 3.80
N GLY A 196 -60.19 23.27 3.56
CA GLY A 196 -59.45 22.13 3.02
C GLY A 196 -59.47 22.01 1.49
N HIS A 197 -59.80 23.10 0.79
CA HIS A 197 -59.82 23.16 -0.67
C HIS A 197 -58.81 24.17 -1.23
N ALA A 198 -58.35 23.95 -2.46
CA ALA A 198 -57.33 24.80 -3.09
C ALA A 198 -57.94 25.77 -4.12
N ASP A 199 -57.53 27.04 -4.04
CA ASP A 199 -57.91 28.07 -4.99
C ASP A 199 -57.12 27.96 -6.29
N MET A 200 -57.77 28.28 -7.41
CA MET A 200 -57.07 28.42 -8.69
C MET A 200 -56.45 29.82 -8.79
N VAL A 201 -55.15 29.89 -9.04
CA VAL A 201 -54.40 31.15 -9.12
C VAL A 201 -53.55 31.20 -10.38
N SER A 202 -53.71 32.26 -11.16
CA SER A 202 -52.92 32.56 -12.35
C SER A 202 -52.24 33.92 -12.17
N GLU A 203 -50.94 33.99 -12.42
CA GLU A 203 -50.14 35.19 -12.22
C GLU A 203 -49.25 35.50 -13.42
N THR A 204 -49.07 36.79 -13.69
CA THR A 204 -48.00 37.31 -14.53
C THR A 204 -47.11 38.21 -13.69
N SER A 205 -45.81 38.12 -13.90
CA SER A 205 -44.81 38.96 -13.24
C SER A 205 -43.84 39.46 -14.30
N THR A 206 -43.79 40.78 -14.50
CA THR A 206 -42.92 41.40 -15.48
C THR A 206 -41.98 42.43 -14.85
N THR A 207 -40.70 42.27 -15.10
CA THR A 207 -39.64 43.24 -14.75
C THR A 207 -39.18 43.96 -15.99
N VAL A 208 -39.01 45.29 -15.89
CA VAL A 208 -38.54 46.14 -16.98
C VAL A 208 -37.31 46.91 -16.49
N GLY A 209 -36.18 46.73 -17.18
CA GLY A 209 -34.95 47.48 -16.96
C GLY A 209 -35.06 48.93 -17.43
N ASP A 210 -33.98 49.69 -17.28
CA ASP A 210 -33.96 51.11 -17.66
C ASP A 210 -34.33 51.29 -19.15
N VAL A 211 -35.33 52.13 -19.44
CA VAL A 211 -35.70 52.52 -20.81
C VAL A 211 -35.05 53.85 -21.13
N GLN A 212 -34.13 53.86 -22.09
CA GLN A 212 -33.46 55.06 -22.58
C GLN A 212 -34.17 55.59 -23.82
N LEU A 213 -34.57 56.86 -23.80
CA LEU A 213 -35.22 57.56 -24.90
C LEU A 213 -34.32 58.68 -25.41
N LEU A 214 -34.23 58.82 -26.73
CA LEU A 214 -33.40 59.80 -27.44
C LEU A 214 -31.94 59.83 -26.95
N PRO A 215 -31.23 58.67 -26.87
CA PRO A 215 -29.89 58.59 -26.31
C PRO A 215 -28.86 59.46 -27.04
N ALA A 216 -29.08 59.79 -28.30
CA ALA A 216 -28.21 60.66 -29.10
C ALA A 216 -28.29 62.15 -28.73
N VAL A 217 -29.28 62.58 -27.93
CA VAL A 217 -29.41 63.96 -27.47
C VAL A 217 -28.66 64.13 -26.14
N ALA A 218 -27.85 65.19 -26.03
CA ALA A 218 -27.10 65.49 -24.81
C ALA A 218 -28.07 65.69 -23.62
N GLY A 219 -28.06 64.74 -22.68
CA GLY A 219 -28.95 64.72 -21.52
C GLY A 219 -30.21 63.85 -21.67
N GLY A 220 -30.16 62.79 -22.49
CA GLY A 220 -31.25 61.84 -22.76
C GLY A 220 -32.10 61.40 -21.55
N ILE A 221 -33.31 60.94 -21.84
CA ILE A 221 -34.32 60.61 -20.82
C ILE A 221 -34.26 59.11 -20.50
N THR A 222 -34.30 58.79 -19.21
CA THR A 222 -34.31 57.41 -18.71
C THR A 222 -35.56 57.19 -17.88
N VAL A 223 -36.29 56.11 -18.14
CA VAL A 223 -37.41 55.66 -17.32
C VAL A 223 -36.98 54.40 -16.57
N ARG A 224 -37.09 54.42 -15.24
CA ARG A 224 -36.70 53.32 -14.37
C ARG A 224 -37.88 52.86 -13.53
N LEU A 225 -38.14 51.55 -13.50
CA LEU A 225 -39.11 50.95 -12.59
C LEU A 225 -38.42 50.50 -11.30
N SER A 226 -39.12 50.60 -10.16
CA SER A 226 -38.57 50.18 -8.86
C SER A 226 -38.55 48.66 -8.68
N ASP A 227 -39.62 47.97 -9.12
CA ASP A 227 -39.86 46.55 -8.87
C ASP A 227 -40.69 45.92 -10.00
N ALA A 228 -40.84 44.59 -9.95
CA ALA A 228 -41.71 43.84 -10.86
C ALA A 228 -43.18 44.23 -10.67
N VAL A 229 -43.93 44.30 -11.77
CA VAL A 229 -45.39 44.41 -11.73
C VAL A 229 -45.98 43.01 -11.82
N VAL A 230 -46.78 42.66 -10.82
CA VAL A 230 -47.44 41.35 -10.73
C VAL A 230 -48.93 41.52 -10.87
N THR A 231 -49.54 40.82 -11.82
CA THR A 231 -51.00 40.70 -11.90
C THR A 231 -51.41 39.29 -11.53
N ARG A 232 -52.54 39.16 -10.83
CA ARG A 232 -53.04 37.89 -10.30
C ARG A 232 -54.53 37.79 -10.55
N ALA A 233 -54.96 36.65 -11.07
CA ALA A 233 -56.35 36.19 -11.00
C ALA A 233 -56.44 35.06 -9.98
N THR A 234 -57.50 35.07 -9.17
CA THR A 234 -57.78 34.07 -8.13
C THR A 234 -59.24 33.66 -8.17
N SER A 235 -59.51 32.38 -7.96
CA SER A 235 -60.85 31.81 -7.91
C SER A 235 -60.95 30.72 -6.84
N ASP A 236 -61.89 30.89 -5.90
CA ASP A 236 -62.32 29.89 -4.90
C ASP A 236 -63.55 29.07 -5.39
N GLY A 237 -63.94 29.28 -6.65
CA GLY A 237 -65.11 28.66 -7.28
C GLY A 237 -66.46 29.27 -6.93
N THR A 238 -66.51 30.24 -6.02
CA THR A 238 -67.68 31.09 -5.74
C THR A 238 -67.44 32.53 -6.20
N THR A 239 -66.22 33.01 -6.01
CA THR A 239 -65.75 34.38 -6.23
C THR A 239 -64.46 34.36 -7.03
N GLY A 240 -64.51 34.97 -8.21
CA GLY A 240 -63.35 35.30 -9.02
C GLY A 240 -62.91 36.74 -8.78
N THR A 241 -61.60 36.95 -8.59
CA THR A 241 -61.01 38.30 -8.50
C THR A 241 -59.77 38.40 -9.37
N ALA A 242 -59.46 39.60 -9.87
CA ALA A 242 -58.21 39.87 -10.54
C ALA A 242 -57.69 41.28 -10.22
N ALA A 243 -56.40 41.42 -9.95
CA ALA A 243 -55.79 42.69 -9.59
C ALA A 243 -54.28 42.74 -9.87
N VAL A 244 -53.72 43.95 -9.86
CA VAL A 244 -52.28 44.17 -9.69
C VAL A 244 -51.94 44.01 -8.21
N VAL A 245 -51.11 43.04 -7.86
CA VAL A 245 -50.80 42.66 -6.47
C VAL A 245 -49.42 43.09 -5.99
N SER A 246 -48.61 43.72 -6.85
CA SER A 246 -47.29 44.26 -6.48
C SER A 246 -47.39 45.47 -5.52
N PRO A 247 -46.58 45.56 -4.45
CA PRO A 247 -46.58 46.73 -3.55
C PRO A 247 -45.98 47.97 -4.22
N ALA A 248 -46.54 49.15 -3.96
CA ALA A 248 -46.00 50.51 -4.22
C ALA A 248 -45.02 50.70 -5.41
N VAL A 249 -45.26 50.08 -6.57
CA VAL A 249 -44.37 50.19 -7.74
C VAL A 249 -44.37 51.63 -8.26
N THR A 250 -43.18 52.17 -8.52
CA THR A 250 -43.00 53.51 -9.09
C THR A 250 -42.13 53.48 -10.34
N ALA A 251 -42.44 54.35 -11.30
CA ALA A 251 -41.58 54.66 -12.43
C ALA A 251 -40.96 56.04 -12.24
N GLN A 252 -39.63 56.12 -12.13
CA GLN A 252 -38.90 57.37 -12.10
C GLN A 252 -38.45 57.77 -13.50
N VAL A 253 -38.72 59.02 -13.87
CA VAL A 253 -38.22 59.62 -15.12
C VAL A 253 -37.05 60.51 -14.78
N LEU A 254 -35.91 60.26 -15.41
CA LEU A 254 -34.68 61.01 -15.24
C LEU A 254 -34.32 61.71 -16.55
N VAL A 255 -33.77 62.92 -16.45
CA VAL A 255 -33.19 63.67 -17.57
C VAL A 255 -31.76 64.01 -17.20
N ALA A 256 -30.80 63.62 -18.05
CA ALA A 256 -29.38 63.73 -17.73
C ALA A 256 -28.99 63.11 -16.36
N GLY A 257 -29.69 62.05 -15.95
CA GLY A 257 -29.47 61.36 -14.68
C GLY A 257 -30.08 62.02 -13.43
N LEU A 258 -30.87 63.10 -13.58
CA LEU A 258 -31.57 63.76 -12.48
C LEU A 258 -33.07 63.41 -12.50
N PRO A 259 -33.70 63.05 -11.36
CA PRO A 259 -35.11 62.71 -11.31
C PRO A 259 -35.99 63.92 -11.60
N LEU A 260 -36.92 63.76 -12.53
CA LEU A 260 -37.83 64.78 -13.04
C LEU A 260 -39.29 64.50 -12.66
N ALA A 261 -39.70 63.23 -12.66
CA ALA A 261 -41.05 62.80 -12.28
C ALA A 261 -41.03 61.39 -11.66
N THR A 262 -42.05 61.09 -10.86
CA THR A 262 -42.32 59.74 -10.33
C THR A 262 -43.79 59.42 -10.59
N ILE A 263 -44.06 58.31 -11.27
CA ILE A 263 -45.39 57.83 -11.64
C ILE A 263 -45.70 56.58 -10.81
N THR A 264 -46.90 56.46 -10.26
CA THR A 264 -47.37 55.28 -9.51
C THR A 264 -48.40 54.47 -10.28
N VAL A 265 -48.57 53.20 -9.91
CA VAL A 265 -49.59 52.31 -10.50
C VAL A 265 -50.98 52.94 -10.34
N GLY A 266 -51.76 52.99 -11.44
CA GLY A 266 -53.12 53.51 -11.43
C GLY A 266 -53.27 55.01 -11.74
N ASP A 267 -52.18 55.76 -11.91
CA ASP A 267 -52.22 57.20 -12.26
C ASP A 267 -52.66 57.48 -13.72
N GLY A 268 -52.85 56.44 -14.53
CA GLY A 268 -53.09 56.57 -15.97
C GLY A 268 -51.86 57.11 -16.73
N MET A 269 -52.08 57.69 -17.92
CA MET A 269 -51.01 58.33 -18.69
C MET A 269 -50.70 59.72 -18.13
N VAL A 270 -49.49 59.90 -17.57
CA VAL A 270 -49.02 61.17 -16.99
C VAL A 270 -48.18 61.92 -18.02
N ASN A 271 -48.50 63.20 -18.27
CA ASN A 271 -47.66 64.08 -19.08
C ASN A 271 -46.40 64.51 -18.31
N VAL A 272 -45.22 64.22 -18.84
CA VAL A 272 -43.93 64.56 -18.22
C VAL A 272 -43.30 65.73 -18.97
N PRO A 273 -43.11 66.91 -18.32
CA PRO A 273 -42.57 68.08 -19.00
C PRO A 273 -41.05 67.97 -19.18
N VAL A 274 -40.59 67.64 -20.37
CA VAL A 274 -39.17 67.48 -20.70
C VAL A 274 -38.66 68.68 -21.50
N ASN A 275 -37.53 69.27 -21.09
CA ASN A 275 -36.89 70.37 -21.81
C ASN A 275 -35.48 69.94 -22.27
N LEU A 276 -35.32 69.72 -23.58
CA LEU A 276 -34.05 69.37 -24.23
C LEU A 276 -33.51 70.51 -25.12
N GLY A 277 -33.74 71.78 -24.74
CA GLY A 277 -33.25 72.95 -25.48
C GLY A 277 -34.18 73.39 -26.62
N LEU A 278 -33.73 73.33 -27.88
CA LEU A 278 -34.49 73.80 -29.05
C LEU A 278 -35.53 72.79 -29.59
N ALA A 279 -35.54 71.56 -29.07
CA ALA A 279 -36.50 70.52 -29.46
C ALA A 279 -37.78 70.59 -28.62
N THR A 280 -38.93 70.38 -29.25
CA THR A 280 -40.21 70.20 -28.56
C THR A 280 -40.40 68.72 -28.29
N VAL A 281 -40.59 68.34 -27.02
CA VAL A 281 -40.78 66.96 -26.58
C VAL A 281 -42.11 66.84 -25.85
N SER A 282 -43.00 65.99 -26.35
CA SER A 282 -44.19 65.53 -25.66
C SER A 282 -43.94 64.10 -25.18
N LEU A 283 -43.85 63.92 -23.87
CA LEU A 283 -43.65 62.61 -23.23
C LEU A 283 -44.83 62.31 -22.32
N GLN A 284 -45.49 61.18 -22.56
CA GLN A 284 -46.48 60.61 -21.64
C GLN A 284 -46.02 59.23 -21.18
N ILE A 285 -46.15 58.97 -19.89
CA ILE A 285 -45.77 57.69 -19.28
C ILE A 285 -46.94 57.19 -18.44
N GLY A 286 -47.32 55.93 -18.64
CA GLY A 286 -48.31 55.22 -17.83
C GLY A 286 -47.72 53.95 -17.24
N LEU A 287 -48.16 53.60 -16.03
CA LEU A 287 -47.70 52.42 -15.29
C LEU A 287 -48.88 51.52 -14.92
N ALA A 288 -48.79 50.26 -15.34
CA ALA A 288 -49.69 49.15 -15.03
C ALA A 288 -51.19 49.47 -15.17
N ASN A 289 -51.64 49.72 -16.40
CA ASN A 289 -53.05 49.99 -16.69
C ASN A 289 -53.85 48.68 -16.80
N PHE A 290 -54.39 48.23 -15.66
CA PHE A 290 -55.09 46.96 -15.53
C PHE A 290 -56.61 47.13 -15.60
N THR A 291 -57.26 46.24 -16.36
CA THR A 291 -58.72 46.14 -16.43
C THR A 291 -59.17 44.82 -15.81
N ASP A 292 -59.88 44.91 -14.70
CA ASP A 292 -60.55 43.76 -14.09
C ASP A 292 -61.85 43.45 -14.84
N THR A 293 -61.98 42.20 -15.27
CA THR A 293 -63.13 41.65 -16.01
C THR A 293 -63.75 40.44 -15.30
N SER A 294 -63.40 40.24 -14.02
CA SER A 294 -63.85 39.11 -13.22
C SER A 294 -65.37 39.04 -13.12
N SER A 295 -65.92 37.83 -13.15
CA SER A 295 -67.37 37.61 -13.04
C SER A 295 -67.69 36.24 -12.43
N GLY A 296 -68.60 36.22 -11.44
CA GLY A 296 -68.98 35.00 -10.74
C GLY A 296 -67.77 34.31 -10.10
N ALA A 297 -67.55 33.04 -10.44
CA ALA A 297 -66.43 32.23 -10.00
C ALA A 297 -65.15 32.44 -10.84
N THR A 298 -65.18 33.21 -11.93
CA THR A 298 -64.02 33.40 -12.80
C THR A 298 -63.32 34.71 -12.47
N GLY A 299 -62.08 34.63 -11.98
CA GLY A 299 -61.19 35.77 -11.86
C GLY A 299 -60.53 36.01 -13.22
N ALA A 300 -60.66 37.20 -13.78
CA ALA A 300 -60.08 37.49 -15.10
C ALA A 300 -59.73 38.96 -15.22
N GLY A 301 -58.55 39.26 -15.75
CA GLY A 301 -58.18 40.64 -16.06
C GLY A 301 -57.04 40.74 -17.04
N ALA A 302 -56.92 41.93 -17.65
CA ALA A 302 -55.95 42.21 -18.68
C ALA A 302 -55.15 43.47 -18.35
N LEU A 303 -53.85 43.39 -18.60
CA LEU A 303 -52.89 44.46 -18.48
C LEU A 303 -52.50 44.93 -19.88
N ASP A 304 -52.89 46.17 -20.24
CA ASP A 304 -52.52 46.77 -21.53
C ASP A 304 -50.99 46.93 -21.66
N ALA A 305 -50.33 47.38 -20.60
CA ALA A 305 -48.87 47.38 -20.47
C ALA A 305 -48.46 47.54 -19.00
N VAL A 306 -47.34 46.94 -18.61
CA VAL A 306 -46.60 47.33 -17.39
C VAL A 306 -46.12 48.77 -17.53
N LEU A 307 -45.44 49.09 -18.62
CA LEU A 307 -44.97 50.45 -18.90
C LEU A 307 -45.43 50.86 -20.29
N ARG A 308 -46.18 51.96 -20.37
CA ARG A 308 -46.55 52.58 -21.64
C ARG A 308 -45.88 53.93 -21.80
N ILE A 309 -45.22 54.13 -22.94
CA ILE A 309 -44.51 55.37 -23.27
C ILE A 309 -45.05 55.90 -24.58
N ARG A 310 -45.53 57.15 -24.58
CA ARG A 310 -45.78 57.90 -25.80
C ARG A 310 -44.81 59.06 -25.89
N LEU A 311 -44.00 59.08 -26.93
CA LEU A 311 -42.98 60.08 -27.18
C LEU A 311 -43.20 60.68 -28.56
N GLN A 312 -43.40 62.00 -28.61
CA GLN A 312 -43.32 62.78 -29.83
C GLN A 312 -42.26 63.87 -29.66
N ALA A 313 -41.23 63.84 -30.47
CA ALA A 313 -40.14 64.81 -30.44
C ALA A 313 -39.95 65.45 -31.81
N SER A 314 -39.82 66.78 -31.86
CA SER A 314 -39.57 67.52 -33.10
C SER A 314 -38.55 68.64 -32.89
N LEU A 315 -37.79 68.95 -33.94
CA LEU A 315 -36.87 70.08 -34.00
C LEU A 315 -37.28 70.98 -35.16
N ALA A 316 -37.78 72.16 -34.84
CA ALA A 316 -38.45 73.06 -35.79
C ALA A 316 -39.66 72.39 -36.48
N LEU A 317 -39.54 72.03 -37.77
CA LEU A 317 -40.59 71.38 -38.56
C LEU A 317 -40.24 69.93 -38.95
N THR A 318 -39.16 69.39 -38.40
CA THR A 318 -38.70 68.02 -38.65
C THR A 318 -39.01 67.16 -37.43
N GLU A 319 -39.75 66.08 -37.64
CA GLU A 319 -39.99 65.06 -36.62
C GLU A 319 -38.69 64.30 -36.33
N LEU A 320 -38.33 64.19 -35.06
CA LEU A 320 -37.15 63.46 -34.59
C LEU A 320 -37.50 62.05 -34.16
N ALA A 321 -38.70 61.85 -33.58
CA ALA A 321 -39.23 60.57 -33.16
C ALA A 321 -40.74 60.66 -32.91
N ASP A 322 -41.49 59.64 -33.34
CA ASP A 322 -42.82 59.28 -32.83
C ASP A 322 -42.77 57.81 -32.40
N LEU A 323 -43.20 57.54 -31.17
CA LEU A 323 -43.12 56.23 -30.53
C LEU A 323 -44.29 56.06 -29.55
N ASP A 324 -45.15 55.07 -29.78
CA ASP A 324 -46.07 54.50 -28.78
C ASP A 324 -45.59 53.09 -28.46
N LEU A 325 -45.02 52.91 -27.28
CA LEU A 325 -44.38 51.68 -26.84
C LEU A 325 -45.13 51.12 -25.63
N ALA A 326 -45.55 49.86 -25.72
CA ALA A 326 -46.09 49.10 -24.60
C ALA A 326 -45.10 47.98 -24.23
N ILE A 327 -44.84 47.82 -22.93
CA ILE A 327 -43.92 46.82 -22.40
C ILE A 327 -44.66 46.00 -21.35
N GLY A 328 -44.56 44.68 -21.39
CA GLY A 328 -45.18 43.83 -20.37
C GLY A 328 -46.70 43.74 -20.49
N ALA A 329 -47.27 43.74 -21.69
CA ALA A 329 -48.70 43.46 -21.83
C ALA A 329 -49.00 42.03 -21.33
N GLY A 330 -50.20 41.79 -20.82
CA GLY A 330 -50.52 40.46 -20.31
C GLY A 330 -51.98 40.27 -19.93
N ALA A 331 -52.36 39.02 -19.66
CA ALA A 331 -53.69 38.64 -19.21
C ALA A 331 -53.61 37.49 -18.21
N VAL A 332 -54.55 37.45 -17.29
CA VAL A 332 -54.69 36.37 -16.30
C VAL A 332 -56.14 35.95 -16.20
N GLU A 333 -56.36 34.65 -16.09
CA GLU A 333 -57.67 34.03 -15.87
C GLU A 333 -57.53 32.85 -14.92
N ALA A 334 -58.48 32.69 -14.00
CA ALA A 334 -58.58 31.56 -13.09
C ALA A 334 -60.05 31.22 -12.81
N THR A 335 -60.40 29.94 -12.92
CA THR A 335 -61.74 29.41 -12.63
C THR A 335 -61.60 28.09 -11.88
N ALA A 336 -62.20 28.00 -10.70
CA ALA A 336 -62.33 26.79 -9.90
C ALA A 336 -63.80 26.33 -9.81
N PRO A 337 -64.06 25.06 -9.44
CA PRO A 337 -65.41 24.58 -9.11
C PRO A 337 -65.85 25.08 -7.74
N ALA A 338 -67.15 25.17 -7.49
CA ALA A 338 -67.70 25.73 -6.24
C ALA A 338 -67.15 25.02 -4.99
N GLY A 339 -66.53 25.80 -4.10
CA GLY A 339 -65.84 25.26 -2.92
C GLY A 339 -64.35 24.98 -3.14
N GLY A 340 -63.77 25.37 -4.28
CA GLY A 340 -62.35 25.18 -4.57
C GLY A 340 -62.03 23.81 -5.18
N VAL A 341 -60.77 23.64 -5.58
CA VAL A 341 -60.27 22.38 -6.15
C VAL A 341 -59.94 21.42 -5.01
N GLU A 342 -60.72 20.34 -4.89
CA GLU A 342 -60.42 19.29 -3.91
C GLU A 342 -59.16 18.51 -4.32
N CYS A 343 -58.10 18.69 -3.56
CA CYS A 343 -56.85 17.95 -3.69
C CYS A 343 -56.69 16.91 -2.55
N GLY A 344 -57.78 16.21 -2.19
CA GLY A 344 -57.80 15.05 -1.28
C GLY A 344 -57.22 15.22 0.13
N ALA A 345 -58.10 15.33 1.13
CA ALA A 345 -57.96 14.71 2.47
C ALA A 345 -59.38 14.33 3.01
N THR A 346 -59.57 13.06 3.40
CA THR A 346 -60.84 12.46 3.88
C THR A 346 -61.24 12.91 5.31
N PRO A 347 -62.52 12.77 5.76
CA PRO A 347 -62.91 12.95 7.17
C PRO A 347 -62.06 12.02 8.05
N ALA A 348 -61.73 12.43 9.30
CA ALA A 348 -60.78 11.69 10.13
C ALA A 348 -61.22 10.23 10.30
N ASP A 349 -60.55 9.36 9.55
CA ASP A 349 -60.72 7.92 9.64
C ASP A 349 -60.38 7.48 11.07
N THR A 350 -61.00 6.40 11.51
CA THR A 350 -60.45 5.69 12.68
C THR A 350 -59.11 5.16 12.19
N VAL A 351 -58.01 5.68 12.71
CA VAL A 351 -56.67 5.29 12.24
C VAL A 351 -55.95 4.60 13.39
N ILE A 352 -55.39 3.44 13.12
CA ILE A 352 -54.38 2.79 13.95
C ILE A 352 -53.05 3.48 13.62
N THR A 353 -52.50 4.21 14.60
CA THR A 353 -51.23 4.92 14.45
C THR A 353 -50.04 4.07 14.89
N THR A 354 -50.22 3.17 15.86
CA THR A 354 -49.21 2.17 16.23
C THR A 354 -49.85 0.83 16.61
N PRO A 355 -49.20 -0.31 16.32
CA PRO A 355 -48.12 -0.49 15.34
C PRO A 355 -48.54 -0.02 13.94
N ALA A 356 -47.60 0.41 13.11
CA ALA A 356 -47.92 0.82 11.73
C ALA A 356 -48.21 -0.40 10.83
N ASP A 357 -48.94 -0.22 9.74
CA ASP A 357 -49.23 -1.33 8.82
C ASP A 357 -47.96 -1.91 8.18
N ALA A 358 -47.96 -3.24 8.07
CA ALA A 358 -46.82 -4.10 7.75
C ALA A 358 -45.56 -3.88 8.61
N SER A 359 -45.65 -3.12 9.71
CA SER A 359 -44.50 -2.90 10.58
C SER A 359 -44.12 -4.17 11.34
N THR A 360 -42.89 -4.20 11.82
CA THR A 360 -42.40 -5.25 12.70
C THR A 360 -42.12 -4.63 14.06
N VAL A 361 -42.63 -5.23 15.13
CA VAL A 361 -42.41 -4.79 16.51
C VAL A 361 -41.64 -5.85 17.29
N THR A 362 -40.75 -5.42 18.18
CA THR A 362 -39.91 -6.31 18.99
C THR A 362 -40.44 -6.51 20.41
N ASP A 363 -41.62 -5.97 20.71
CA ASP A 363 -42.35 -6.14 21.96
C ASP A 363 -43.56 -7.05 21.71
N ALA A 364 -43.70 -8.12 22.50
CA ALA A 364 -44.83 -9.05 22.40
C ALA A 364 -46.15 -8.46 22.96
N THR A 365 -46.10 -7.29 23.60
CA THR A 365 -47.27 -6.55 24.12
C THR A 365 -47.28 -5.10 23.63
N PRO A 366 -47.23 -4.86 22.30
CA PRO A 366 -47.07 -3.51 21.78
C PRO A 366 -48.25 -2.63 22.18
N ALA A 367 -47.98 -1.36 22.50
CA ALA A 367 -49.06 -0.38 22.63
C ALA A 367 -49.73 -0.21 21.26
N ILE A 368 -51.04 -0.40 21.23
CA ILE A 368 -51.87 -0.14 20.06
C ILE A 368 -52.48 1.25 20.26
N THR A 369 -52.14 2.20 19.41
CA THR A 369 -52.66 3.58 19.49
C THR A 369 -53.35 3.96 18.21
N GLY A 370 -54.17 5.00 18.28
CA GLY A 370 -54.79 5.54 17.10
C GLY A 370 -55.48 6.86 17.33
N THR A 371 -56.05 7.39 16.25
CA THR A 371 -56.93 8.55 16.28
C THR A 371 -58.33 8.16 15.87
N ALA A 372 -59.32 8.85 16.42
CA ALA A 372 -60.73 8.74 16.07
C ALA A 372 -61.45 10.02 16.52
N GLU A 373 -62.77 10.08 16.38
CA GLU A 373 -63.56 11.24 16.80
C GLU A 373 -63.37 11.53 18.32
N PRO A 374 -62.99 12.76 18.74
CA PRO A 374 -62.77 13.08 20.15
C PRO A 374 -63.99 12.81 21.05
N ASN A 375 -63.74 12.30 22.27
CA ASN A 375 -64.76 11.90 23.25
C ASN A 375 -65.73 10.77 22.80
N SER A 376 -65.33 9.98 21.80
CA SER A 376 -66.09 8.80 21.33
C SER A 376 -65.53 7.48 21.90
N THR A 377 -65.96 6.34 21.35
CA THR A 377 -65.40 5.02 21.64
C THR A 377 -65.18 4.26 20.34
N ILE A 378 -64.10 3.48 20.26
CA ILE A 378 -63.83 2.56 19.16
C ILE A 378 -64.01 1.09 19.61
N THR A 379 -64.25 0.21 18.65
CA THR A 379 -64.25 -1.26 18.82
C THR A 379 -62.98 -1.83 18.20
N LEU A 380 -62.14 -2.44 19.02
CA LEU A 380 -60.87 -3.05 18.63
C LEU A 380 -61.00 -4.57 18.58
N VAL A 381 -60.54 -5.21 17.51
CA VAL A 381 -60.46 -6.66 17.36
C VAL A 381 -59.02 -7.03 17.01
N ILE A 382 -58.44 -7.99 17.74
CA ILE A 382 -57.10 -8.54 17.48
C ILE A 382 -57.28 -9.99 17.01
N ASP A 383 -56.74 -10.32 15.84
CA ASP A 383 -56.76 -11.65 15.19
C ASP A 383 -58.15 -12.29 15.09
N GLY A 384 -59.18 -11.48 14.86
CA GLY A 384 -60.58 -11.95 14.81
C GLY A 384 -61.13 -12.42 16.15
N GLY A 385 -60.47 -12.08 17.26
CA GLY A 385 -60.86 -12.41 18.63
C GLY A 385 -62.10 -11.67 19.14
N THR A 386 -62.32 -11.70 20.45
CA THR A 386 -63.48 -11.02 21.06
C THR A 386 -63.31 -9.49 20.95
N PRO A 387 -64.33 -8.73 20.52
CA PRO A 387 -64.24 -7.27 20.43
C PRO A 387 -63.99 -6.58 21.77
N ILE A 388 -63.17 -5.54 21.75
CA ILE A 388 -62.75 -4.74 22.90
C ILE A 388 -63.21 -3.30 22.70
N THR A 389 -63.89 -2.70 23.68
CA THR A 389 -64.27 -1.28 23.61
C THR A 389 -63.18 -0.40 24.20
N VAL A 390 -62.69 0.57 23.43
CA VAL A 390 -61.62 1.50 23.84
C VAL A 390 -62.12 2.95 23.78
N PRO A 391 -62.00 3.74 24.86
CA PRO A 391 -62.41 5.15 24.85
C PRO A 391 -61.42 6.04 24.08
N VAL A 392 -61.94 7.05 23.40
CA VAL A 392 -61.18 8.11 22.73
C VAL A 392 -61.17 9.35 23.62
N ASP A 393 -59.99 9.94 23.83
CA ASP A 393 -59.84 11.12 24.67
C ASP A 393 -60.40 12.40 24.01
N GLY A 394 -60.44 13.49 24.78
CA GLY A 394 -60.96 14.78 24.32
C GLY A 394 -60.11 15.47 23.24
N THR A 395 -58.97 14.88 22.87
CA THR A 395 -58.08 15.33 21.80
C THR A 395 -58.09 14.40 20.58
N GLY A 396 -58.90 13.34 20.60
CA GLY A 396 -59.06 12.40 19.49
C GLY A 396 -58.12 11.20 19.51
N ASN A 397 -57.35 10.99 20.59
CA ASN A 397 -56.41 9.88 20.69
C ASN A 397 -57.00 8.72 21.50
N TRP A 398 -56.64 7.48 21.14
CA TRP A 398 -56.96 6.28 21.90
C TRP A 398 -55.74 5.37 22.03
N THR A 399 -55.72 4.53 23.08
CA THR A 399 -54.64 3.56 23.33
C THR A 399 -55.16 2.30 24.00
N TYR A 400 -54.57 1.16 23.64
CA TYR A 400 -54.80 -0.15 24.23
C TYR A 400 -53.48 -0.93 24.30
N THR A 401 -53.18 -1.55 25.43
CA THR A 401 -52.02 -2.46 25.59
C THR A 401 -52.54 -3.86 25.87
N PRO A 402 -52.19 -4.88 25.04
CA PRO A 402 -52.54 -6.26 25.30
C PRO A 402 -52.05 -6.72 26.68
N THR A 403 -52.87 -7.47 27.41
CA THR A 403 -52.50 -8.03 28.73
C THR A 403 -51.86 -9.42 28.65
N THR A 404 -51.78 -9.97 27.45
CA THR A 404 -51.19 -11.27 27.12
C THR A 404 -50.30 -11.10 25.90
N ASP A 405 -49.12 -11.72 25.93
CA ASP A 405 -48.17 -11.72 24.83
C ASP A 405 -48.83 -12.21 23.53
N LEU A 406 -48.65 -11.44 22.47
CA LEU A 406 -48.90 -11.85 21.10
C LEU A 406 -47.78 -12.82 20.67
N THR A 407 -48.11 -13.78 19.82
CA THR A 407 -47.15 -14.80 19.35
C THR A 407 -46.19 -14.23 18.31
N GLU A 408 -45.09 -14.93 17.98
CA GLU A 408 -44.26 -14.53 16.84
C GLU A 408 -45.05 -14.64 15.52
N GLY A 409 -44.83 -13.69 14.61
CA GLY A 409 -45.42 -13.66 13.29
C GLY A 409 -46.50 -12.59 13.10
N SER A 410 -47.30 -12.77 12.05
CA SER A 410 -48.25 -11.74 11.61
C SER A 410 -49.51 -11.71 12.47
N HIS A 411 -49.88 -10.51 12.90
CA HIS A 411 -51.07 -10.17 13.66
C HIS A 411 -51.90 -9.13 12.92
N THR A 412 -53.22 -9.28 12.92
CA THR A 412 -54.15 -8.34 12.29
C THR A 412 -55.02 -7.67 13.35
N ILE A 413 -55.00 -6.34 13.38
CA ILE A 413 -55.82 -5.50 14.24
C ILE A 413 -56.82 -4.75 13.39
N THR A 414 -58.09 -4.77 13.77
CA THR A 414 -59.14 -3.94 13.18
C THR A 414 -59.70 -2.99 14.23
N ALA A 415 -59.72 -1.69 13.94
CA ALA A 415 -60.34 -0.66 14.75
C ALA A 415 -61.52 -0.02 14.00
N ASP A 416 -62.71 -0.09 14.59
CA ASP A 416 -63.93 0.52 14.08
C ASP A 416 -64.37 1.64 15.04
N GLY A 417 -64.38 2.89 14.56
CA GLY A 417 -64.69 4.05 15.39
C GLY A 417 -66.12 4.56 15.34
N ASN A 418 -67.11 3.81 14.81
CA ASN A 418 -68.50 4.22 15.05
C ASN A 418 -69.50 3.09 15.34
N ALA A 419 -70.41 3.38 16.26
CA ALA A 419 -71.50 2.50 16.64
C ALA A 419 -72.63 2.38 15.58
N ASN A 420 -72.52 3.01 14.39
CA ASN A 420 -73.61 3.16 13.41
C ASN A 420 -73.32 2.62 11.99
N GLY A 421 -72.14 2.07 11.69
CA GLY A 421 -71.86 1.24 10.50
C GLY A 421 -71.65 1.96 9.16
N THR A 422 -71.19 3.21 9.15
CA THR A 422 -70.84 3.94 7.90
C THR A 422 -69.43 4.54 7.90
N GLY A 423 -68.58 4.18 8.86
CA GLY A 423 -67.17 4.60 8.91
C GLY A 423 -66.30 3.58 8.20
N VAL A 424 -65.09 3.99 7.82
CA VAL A 424 -64.09 3.06 7.30
C VAL A 424 -63.39 2.42 8.49
N ASP A 425 -63.47 1.09 8.59
CA ASP A 425 -62.65 0.30 9.52
C ASP A 425 -61.18 0.48 9.11
N ASP A 426 -60.30 0.76 10.06
CA ASP A 426 -58.86 0.66 9.79
C ASP A 426 -58.37 -0.69 10.28
N THR A 427 -57.75 -1.42 9.35
CA THR A 427 -57.18 -2.73 9.62
C THR A 427 -55.70 -2.65 9.33
N THR A 428 -54.90 -2.82 10.38
CA THR A 428 -53.46 -2.89 10.30
C THR A 428 -53.02 -4.32 10.55
N THR A 429 -52.17 -4.83 9.68
CA THR A 429 -51.42 -6.06 9.94
C THR A 429 -49.99 -5.69 10.31
N PHE A 430 -49.46 -6.26 11.38
CA PHE A 430 -48.08 -6.06 11.77
C PHE A 430 -47.47 -7.42 12.13
N THR A 431 -46.15 -7.49 12.19
CA THR A 431 -45.43 -8.69 12.61
C THR A 431 -44.87 -8.45 14.00
N VAL A 432 -45.14 -9.36 14.93
CA VAL A 432 -44.38 -9.45 16.17
C VAL A 432 -43.14 -10.27 15.85
N ASP A 433 -41.98 -9.64 16.03
CA ASP A 433 -40.64 -10.21 15.95
C ASP A 433 -39.93 -9.91 17.27
N ALA A 434 -40.50 -10.42 18.36
CA ALA A 434 -39.98 -10.18 19.71
C ALA A 434 -38.82 -11.12 20.05
N VAL A 435 -38.49 -12.04 19.14
CA VAL A 435 -37.27 -12.86 19.19
C VAL A 435 -36.15 -12.11 18.47
N PRO A 436 -35.11 -11.63 19.18
CA PRO A 436 -33.98 -10.98 18.52
C PRO A 436 -33.31 -11.91 17.49
N ALA A 437 -32.94 -11.37 16.33
CA ALA A 437 -32.15 -12.09 15.33
C ALA A 437 -30.91 -12.72 15.97
N ALA A 438 -30.56 -13.94 15.54
CA ALA A 438 -29.35 -14.58 16.04
C ALA A 438 -28.14 -13.70 15.69
N ALA A 439 -27.34 -13.33 16.70
CA ALA A 439 -26.15 -12.52 16.47
C ALA A 439 -25.22 -13.22 15.46
N THR A 440 -24.71 -12.44 14.52
CA THR A 440 -23.60 -12.89 13.69
C THR A 440 -22.40 -13.05 14.60
N VAL A 441 -21.75 -14.19 14.55
CA VAL A 441 -20.56 -14.48 15.36
C VAL A 441 -19.54 -15.16 14.47
N ILE A 442 -18.29 -14.72 14.54
CA ILE A 442 -17.15 -15.39 13.96
C ILE A 442 -16.59 -16.34 15.03
N THR A 443 -16.59 -17.65 14.73
CA THR A 443 -16.13 -18.68 15.65
C THR A 443 -14.71 -19.15 15.35
N THR A 444 -14.30 -19.12 14.09
CA THR A 444 -12.91 -19.41 13.70
C THR A 444 -12.43 -18.42 12.64
N PRO A 445 -11.16 -17.98 12.68
CA PRO A 445 -10.24 -18.10 13.82
C PRO A 445 -10.81 -17.46 15.10
N ALA A 446 -10.31 -17.85 16.27
CA ALA A 446 -10.73 -17.19 17.51
C ALA A 446 -10.14 -15.76 17.56
N ASP A 447 -10.81 -14.81 18.22
CA ASP A 447 -10.27 -13.46 18.35
C ASP A 447 -8.91 -13.44 19.06
N ALA A 448 -8.01 -12.61 18.54
CA ALA A 448 -6.59 -12.50 18.88
C ALA A 448 -5.79 -13.81 18.77
N SER A 449 -6.28 -14.82 18.04
CA SER A 449 -5.53 -16.07 17.82
C SER A 449 -4.48 -15.95 16.71
N THR A 450 -3.55 -16.91 16.67
CA THR A 450 -2.58 -17.08 15.59
C THR A 450 -2.88 -18.37 14.83
N VAL A 451 -2.87 -18.32 13.50
CA VAL A 451 -3.11 -19.46 12.61
C VAL A 451 -1.89 -19.69 11.71
N THR A 452 -1.60 -20.95 11.41
CA THR A 452 -0.44 -21.33 10.57
C THR A 452 -0.82 -21.69 9.13
N ASP A 453 -2.05 -21.38 8.73
CA ASP A 453 -2.58 -21.57 7.38
C ASP A 453 -2.82 -20.18 6.80
N ALA A 454 -2.29 -19.89 5.61
CA ALA A 454 -2.47 -18.61 4.92
C ALA A 454 -3.87 -18.45 4.33
N THR A 455 -4.66 -19.52 4.30
CA THR A 455 -6.06 -19.54 3.84
C THR A 455 -6.99 -20.12 4.90
N PRO A 456 -6.98 -19.60 6.13
CA PRO A 456 -7.72 -20.20 7.23
C PRO A 456 -9.22 -20.20 6.93
N ALA A 457 -9.91 -21.28 7.29
CA ALA A 457 -11.37 -21.30 7.23
C ALA A 457 -11.94 -20.31 8.26
N ILE A 458 -12.59 -19.27 7.75
CA ILE A 458 -13.34 -18.31 8.54
C ILE A 458 -14.75 -18.88 8.70
N THR A 459 -15.13 -19.27 9.91
CA THR A 459 -16.43 -19.86 10.20
C THR A 459 -17.16 -19.06 11.25
N GLY A 460 -18.48 -19.20 11.27
CA GLY A 460 -19.29 -18.54 12.26
C GLY A 460 -20.73 -19.01 12.25
N THR A 461 -21.52 -18.35 13.07
CA THR A 461 -22.97 -18.51 13.11
C THR A 461 -23.68 -17.21 12.72
N ALA A 462 -24.86 -17.34 12.14
CA ALA A 462 -25.77 -16.24 11.81
C ALA A 462 -27.19 -16.81 11.63
N GLU A 463 -28.14 -15.98 11.22
CA GLU A 463 -29.52 -16.40 10.98
C GLU A 463 -29.61 -17.53 9.93
N PRO A 464 -30.25 -18.68 10.22
CA PRO A 464 -30.33 -19.80 9.28
C PRO A 464 -30.95 -19.45 7.92
N ASN A 465 -30.42 -20.02 6.84
CA ASN A 465 -30.85 -19.75 5.45
C ASN A 465 -30.71 -18.28 4.99
N SER A 466 -29.85 -17.49 5.64
CA SER A 466 -29.54 -16.11 5.25
C SER A 466 -28.21 -16.00 4.47
N THR A 467 -27.73 -14.77 4.25
CA THR A 467 -26.39 -14.48 3.71
C THR A 467 -25.74 -13.41 4.57
N ILE A 468 -24.46 -13.59 4.91
CA ILE A 468 -23.64 -12.56 5.55
C ILE A 468 -22.80 -11.79 4.51
N SER A 469 -22.34 -10.60 4.90
CA SER A 469 -21.32 -9.79 4.24
C SER A 469 -20.02 -9.86 5.04
N LEU A 470 -19.01 -10.51 4.49
CA LEU A 470 -17.69 -10.67 5.11
C LEU A 470 -16.69 -9.69 4.51
N VAL A 471 -15.98 -8.94 5.34
CA VAL A 471 -14.91 -8.03 4.94
C VAL A 471 -13.61 -8.46 5.62
N ILE A 472 -12.54 -8.59 4.84
CA ILE A 472 -11.19 -8.89 5.32
C ILE A 472 -10.32 -7.66 5.03
N ASP A 473 -9.66 -7.12 6.06
CA ASP A 473 -8.75 -5.97 6.00
C ASP A 473 -9.31 -4.72 5.31
N GLY A 474 -10.61 -4.46 5.46
CA GLY A 474 -11.28 -3.32 4.82
C GLY A 474 -11.40 -3.44 3.29
N GLY A 475 -11.23 -4.65 2.75
CA GLY A 475 -11.40 -4.96 1.33
C GLY A 475 -12.84 -4.91 0.84
N THR A 476 -13.08 -5.40 -0.38
CA THR A 476 -14.44 -5.46 -0.95
C THR A 476 -15.29 -6.50 -0.20
N PRO A 477 -16.55 -6.19 0.15
CA PRO A 477 -17.44 -7.14 0.82
C PRO A 477 -17.67 -8.43 0.02
N ILE A 478 -17.69 -9.55 0.73
CA ILE A 478 -17.90 -10.91 0.18
C ILE A 478 -19.22 -11.45 0.71
N SER A 479 -20.10 -11.90 -0.19
CA SER A 479 -21.36 -12.54 0.21
C SER A 479 -21.15 -14.02 0.52
N VAL A 480 -21.48 -14.45 1.74
CA VAL A 480 -21.33 -15.85 2.21
C VAL A 480 -22.68 -16.40 2.66
N PRO A 481 -23.16 -17.54 2.13
CA PRO A 481 -24.42 -18.13 2.54
C PRO A 481 -24.34 -18.81 3.91
N VAL A 482 -25.44 -18.73 4.67
CA VAL A 482 -25.64 -19.40 5.97
C VAL A 482 -26.53 -20.62 5.77
N ASP A 483 -26.13 -21.77 6.33
CA ASP A 483 -26.87 -23.01 6.19
C ASP A 483 -28.18 -23.05 7.03
N ALA A 484 -28.98 -24.09 6.83
CA ALA A 484 -30.26 -24.26 7.54
C ALA A 484 -30.12 -24.50 9.06
N SER A 485 -28.90 -24.71 9.55
CA SER A 485 -28.56 -24.85 10.98
C SER A 485 -27.93 -23.58 11.55
N GLY A 486 -27.76 -22.52 10.75
CA GLY A 486 -27.20 -21.24 11.18
C GLY A 486 -25.68 -21.14 11.06
N ASN A 487 -24.99 -22.08 10.41
CA ASN A 487 -23.53 -22.03 10.24
C ASN A 487 -23.13 -21.48 8.88
N TRP A 488 -22.04 -20.73 8.82
CA TRP A 488 -21.42 -20.27 7.58
C TRP A 488 -19.91 -20.52 7.59
N THR A 489 -19.32 -20.60 6.40
CA THR A 489 -17.89 -20.80 6.21
C THR A 489 -17.40 -20.07 4.97
N TYR A 490 -16.24 -19.44 5.07
CA TYR A 490 -15.51 -18.84 3.96
C TYR A 490 -14.05 -19.25 4.03
N THR A 491 -13.49 -19.67 2.90
CA THR A 491 -12.05 -19.96 2.78
C THR A 491 -11.49 -18.99 1.73
N PRO A 492 -10.52 -18.13 2.09
CA PRO A 492 -9.86 -17.26 1.13
C PRO A 492 -9.30 -18.06 -0.06
N THR A 493 -9.49 -17.56 -1.28
CA THR A 493 -8.93 -18.20 -2.50
C THR A 493 -7.51 -17.73 -2.80
N THR A 494 -7.04 -16.72 -2.09
CA THR A 494 -5.70 -16.15 -2.17
C THR A 494 -5.12 -16.13 -0.77
N ASP A 495 -3.84 -16.46 -0.65
CA ASP A 495 -3.11 -16.41 0.61
C ASP A 495 -3.22 -15.02 1.23
N LEU A 496 -3.61 -14.99 2.49
CA LEU A 496 -3.46 -13.82 3.34
C LEU A 496 -1.96 -13.63 3.64
N SER A 497 -1.52 -12.38 3.74
CA SER A 497 -0.12 -12.05 4.05
C SER A 497 0.25 -12.49 5.47
N GLU A 498 1.55 -12.53 5.79
CA GLU A 498 1.97 -12.68 7.19
C GLU A 498 1.54 -11.46 8.03
N GLY A 499 1.16 -11.70 9.28
CA GLY A 499 0.83 -10.66 10.25
C GLY A 499 -0.66 -10.57 10.59
N SER A 500 -1.07 -9.44 11.15
CA SER A 500 -2.41 -9.24 11.68
C SER A 500 -3.43 -8.98 10.58
N HIS A 501 -4.55 -9.71 10.63
CA HIS A 501 -5.71 -9.56 9.79
C HIS A 501 -6.94 -9.20 10.61
N THR A 502 -7.79 -8.34 10.07
CA THR A 502 -9.08 -7.98 10.68
C THR A 502 -10.20 -8.53 9.81
N VAL A 503 -11.15 -9.22 10.44
CA VAL A 503 -12.32 -9.78 9.75
C VAL A 503 -13.58 -9.27 10.42
N THR A 504 -14.45 -8.69 9.61
CA THR A 504 -15.78 -8.24 10.04
C THR A 504 -16.83 -9.04 9.29
N ALA A 505 -17.75 -9.66 10.04
CA ALA A 505 -18.91 -10.36 9.51
C ALA A 505 -20.17 -9.59 9.90
N ASP A 506 -20.90 -9.13 8.89
CA ASP A 506 -22.20 -8.48 9.02
C ASP A 506 -23.28 -9.43 8.51
N GLY A 507 -24.24 -9.78 9.37
CA GLY A 507 -25.31 -10.73 9.05
C GLY A 507 -26.55 -10.11 8.44
N ASN A 508 -26.62 -8.78 8.28
CA ASN A 508 -27.74 -8.16 7.60
C ASN A 508 -27.32 -7.10 6.59
N ALA A 509 -27.79 -7.27 5.35
CA ALA A 509 -27.56 -6.31 4.26
C ALA A 509 -28.14 -4.89 4.52
N ASN A 510 -28.78 -4.65 5.68
CA ASN A 510 -29.54 -3.44 6.02
C ASN A 510 -29.01 -2.66 7.25
N GLY A 511 -27.89 -3.06 7.88
CA GLY A 511 -27.13 -2.20 8.81
C GLY A 511 -27.71 -1.97 10.21
N THR A 512 -28.55 -2.86 10.73
CA THR A 512 -29.08 -2.79 12.12
C THR A 512 -28.60 -3.94 13.01
N GLY A 513 -27.80 -4.85 12.46
CA GLY A 513 -27.29 -6.04 13.14
C GLY A 513 -26.05 -5.70 13.95
N VAL A 514 -25.76 -6.53 14.95
CA VAL A 514 -24.48 -6.46 15.65
C VAL A 514 -23.44 -7.12 14.75
N ASP A 515 -22.56 -6.31 14.16
CA ASP A 515 -21.36 -6.80 13.48
C ASP A 515 -20.49 -7.55 14.49
N ASP A 516 -19.90 -8.67 14.05
CA ASP A 516 -18.79 -9.27 14.79
C ASP A 516 -17.49 -8.98 14.06
N THR A 517 -16.52 -8.46 14.80
CA THR A 517 -15.19 -8.15 14.28
C THR A 517 -14.16 -8.83 15.15
N ILE A 518 -13.36 -9.67 14.51
CA ILE A 518 -12.22 -10.32 15.14
C ILE A 518 -10.93 -9.85 14.49
N THR A 519 -9.86 -10.00 15.25
CA THR A 519 -8.50 -9.92 14.72
C THR A 519 -7.82 -11.26 14.90
N PHE A 520 -7.00 -11.68 13.93
CA PHE A 520 -6.13 -12.84 14.10
C PHE A 520 -4.81 -12.60 13.37
N THR A 521 -3.78 -13.36 13.72
CA THR A 521 -2.47 -13.29 13.07
C THR A 521 -2.28 -14.50 12.18
N VAL A 522 -1.94 -14.28 10.92
CA VAL A 522 -1.41 -15.34 10.04
C VAL A 522 0.09 -15.44 10.29
N ASP A 523 0.52 -16.63 10.66
CA ASP A 523 1.90 -17.06 10.86
C ASP A 523 2.12 -18.36 10.07
N ALA A 524 1.94 -18.27 8.75
CA ALA A 524 1.91 -19.44 7.86
C ALA A 524 3.30 -19.81 7.33
N VAL A 525 4.28 -18.92 7.50
CA VAL A 525 5.69 -19.21 7.25
C VAL A 525 6.26 -19.97 8.44
N PRO A 526 6.63 -21.25 8.29
CA PRO A 526 7.31 -21.98 9.36
C PRO A 526 8.61 -21.27 9.70
N ALA A 527 8.90 -21.12 11.00
CA ALA A 527 10.18 -20.59 11.47
C ALA A 527 11.35 -21.33 10.80
N ALA A 528 12.39 -20.59 10.42
CA ALA A 528 13.57 -21.21 9.82
C ALA A 528 14.14 -22.27 10.78
N ALA A 529 14.39 -23.48 10.27
CA ALA A 529 14.97 -24.56 11.07
C ALA A 529 16.31 -24.09 11.66
N THR A 530 16.53 -24.40 12.93
CA THR A 530 17.84 -24.21 13.54
C THR A 530 18.76 -25.30 13.02
N VAL A 531 19.94 -24.94 12.55
CA VAL A 531 20.91 -25.87 11.99
C VAL A 531 22.29 -25.52 12.50
N ILE A 532 23.07 -26.53 12.89
CA ILE A 532 24.50 -26.44 13.20
C ILE A 532 25.27 -26.80 11.93
N THR A 533 26.10 -25.88 11.46
CA THR A 533 26.91 -26.06 10.24
C THR A 533 28.36 -26.36 10.54
N THR A 534 28.91 -25.79 11.62
CA THR A 534 30.27 -26.10 12.09
C THR A 534 30.30 -26.27 13.60
N PRO A 535 31.13 -27.18 14.14
CA PRO A 535 31.72 -28.31 13.43
C PRO A 535 30.66 -29.22 12.80
N ALA A 536 30.97 -29.86 11.67
CA ALA A 536 30.05 -30.81 11.04
C ALA A 536 29.84 -32.03 11.94
N ASP A 537 28.67 -32.66 11.87
CA ASP A 537 28.40 -33.87 12.66
C ASP A 537 29.39 -35.00 12.35
N ALA A 538 29.80 -35.68 13.41
CA ALA A 538 30.86 -36.69 13.47
C ALA A 538 32.26 -36.25 12.96
N SER A 539 32.54 -34.94 12.89
CA SER A 539 33.86 -34.42 12.48
C SER A 539 34.89 -34.42 13.61
N THR A 540 36.17 -34.26 13.24
CA THR A 540 37.29 -34.04 14.17
C THR A 540 37.84 -32.63 13.97
N VAL A 541 38.07 -31.89 15.04
CA VAL A 541 38.65 -30.55 15.05
C VAL A 541 39.95 -30.55 15.86
N THR A 542 40.93 -29.74 15.43
CA THR A 542 42.25 -29.64 16.07
C THR A 542 42.41 -28.37 16.90
N ASP A 543 41.31 -27.70 17.20
CA ASP A 543 41.21 -26.48 18.01
C ASP A 543 40.34 -26.80 19.23
N ALA A 544 40.83 -26.45 20.42
CA ALA A 544 40.10 -26.65 21.68
C ALA A 544 38.92 -25.68 21.85
N THR A 545 38.85 -24.61 21.05
CA THR A 545 37.79 -23.60 21.08
C THR A 545 37.14 -23.41 19.70
N PRO A 546 36.65 -24.50 19.07
CA PRO A 546 36.16 -24.43 17.70
C PRO A 546 34.97 -23.46 17.61
N ALA A 547 34.91 -22.68 16.53
CA ALA A 547 33.73 -21.88 16.24
C ALA A 547 32.53 -22.78 15.94
N ILE A 548 31.52 -22.71 16.79
CA ILE A 548 30.24 -23.37 16.61
C ILE A 548 29.34 -22.40 15.85
N THR A 549 28.99 -22.73 14.61
CA THR A 549 28.19 -21.85 13.74
C THR A 549 26.98 -22.58 13.21
N GLY A 550 26.01 -21.80 12.75
CA GLY A 550 24.78 -22.35 12.23
C GLY A 550 23.85 -21.29 11.65
N THR A 551 22.65 -21.73 11.29
CA THR A 551 21.57 -20.86 10.84
C THR A 551 20.34 -21.00 11.73
N ALA A 552 19.55 -19.95 11.85
CA ALA A 552 18.27 -19.89 12.55
C ALA A 552 17.46 -18.68 12.05
N GLU A 553 16.32 -18.39 12.67
CA GLU A 553 15.47 -17.24 12.33
C GLU A 553 16.24 -15.91 12.45
N PRO A 554 16.29 -15.05 11.42
CA PRO A 554 17.01 -13.77 11.47
C PRO A 554 16.56 -12.84 12.61
N ASN A 555 17.51 -12.15 13.25
CA ASN A 555 17.28 -11.26 14.40
C ASN A 555 16.66 -11.93 15.63
N SER A 556 16.72 -13.27 15.73
CA SER A 556 16.28 -14.03 16.91
C SER A 556 17.45 -14.35 17.87
N THR A 557 17.21 -15.21 18.85
CA THR A 557 18.23 -15.79 19.73
C THR A 557 18.04 -17.29 19.81
N ILE A 558 19.12 -18.06 19.68
CA ILE A 558 19.11 -19.50 19.95
C ILE A 558 19.58 -19.78 21.39
N SER A 559 19.23 -20.97 21.88
CA SER A 559 19.73 -21.59 23.10
C SER A 559 20.70 -22.71 22.72
N LEU A 560 22.00 -22.49 22.93
CA LEU A 560 23.07 -23.45 22.64
C LEU A 560 23.47 -24.19 23.92
N VAL A 561 23.51 -25.52 23.88
CA VAL A 561 23.98 -26.38 24.97
C VAL A 561 25.18 -27.19 24.49
N ILE A 562 26.26 -27.19 25.26
CA ILE A 562 27.47 -28.00 25.02
C ILE A 562 27.56 -29.04 26.14
N ASP A 563 27.65 -30.32 25.78
CA ASP A 563 27.77 -31.48 26.68
C ASP A 563 26.71 -31.55 27.80
N GLY A 564 25.49 -31.10 27.51
CA GLY A 564 24.40 -31.04 28.50
C GLY A 564 24.61 -30.01 29.61
N GLY A 565 25.52 -29.05 29.42
CA GLY A 565 25.77 -27.94 30.34
C GLY A 565 24.64 -26.90 30.39
N THR A 566 24.93 -25.76 31.03
CA THR A 566 23.97 -24.65 31.10
C THR A 566 23.71 -24.06 29.71
N PRO A 567 22.45 -23.79 29.34
CA PRO A 567 22.13 -23.15 28.07
C PRO A 567 22.75 -21.76 27.92
N ILE A 568 23.25 -21.47 26.71
CA ILE A 568 23.90 -20.22 26.31
C ILE A 568 23.00 -19.52 25.31
N SER A 569 22.65 -18.26 25.56
CA SER A 569 21.89 -17.46 24.60
C SER A 569 22.82 -16.86 23.54
N VAL A 570 22.59 -17.19 22.27
CA VAL A 570 23.40 -16.72 21.14
C VAL A 570 22.51 -15.93 20.18
N PRO A 571 22.83 -14.66 19.86
CA PRO A 571 22.04 -13.88 18.92
C PRO A 571 22.25 -14.36 17.48
N VAL A 572 21.18 -14.29 16.68
CA VAL A 572 21.17 -14.56 15.25
C VAL A 572 21.18 -13.23 14.50
N ASP A 573 22.05 -13.10 13.50
CA ASP A 573 22.16 -11.87 12.72
C ASP A 573 20.95 -11.66 11.78
N GLY A 574 20.88 -10.48 11.14
CA GLY A 574 19.79 -10.15 10.22
C GLY A 574 19.79 -10.96 8.91
N SER A 575 20.78 -11.83 8.69
CA SER A 575 20.85 -12.79 7.58
C SER A 575 20.57 -14.23 8.02
N GLY A 576 20.27 -14.47 9.30
CA GLY A 576 19.95 -15.79 9.83
C GLY A 576 21.17 -16.60 10.29
N ASN A 577 22.37 -16.02 10.37
CA ASN A 577 23.56 -16.73 10.83
C ASN A 577 23.83 -16.47 12.32
N TRP A 578 24.32 -17.49 13.02
CA TRP A 578 24.79 -17.36 14.40
C TRP A 578 26.16 -18.01 14.56
N THR A 579 26.92 -17.54 15.55
CA THR A 579 28.25 -18.04 15.88
C THR A 579 28.49 -17.98 17.38
N TYR A 580 29.10 -19.02 17.92
CA TYR A 580 29.58 -19.08 19.29
C TYR A 580 30.97 -19.70 19.33
N THR A 581 31.90 -19.01 20.00
CA THR A 581 33.23 -19.53 20.29
C THR A 581 33.32 -19.80 21.79
N PRO A 582 33.58 -21.06 22.22
CA PRO A 582 33.83 -21.36 23.63
C PRO A 582 34.92 -20.46 24.22
N THR A 583 34.70 -19.95 25.41
CA THR A 583 35.71 -19.13 26.12
C THR A 583 36.66 -19.96 26.97
N THR A 584 36.38 -21.26 27.10
CA THR A 584 37.18 -22.25 27.78
C THR A 584 37.44 -23.40 26.84
N ASP A 585 38.69 -23.89 26.83
CA ASP A 585 39.09 -25.07 26.07
C ASP A 585 38.17 -26.25 26.37
N LEU A 586 37.61 -26.82 25.31
CA LEU A 586 36.98 -28.12 25.34
C LEU A 586 38.07 -29.18 25.56
N THR A 587 37.74 -30.20 26.32
CA THR A 587 38.67 -31.29 26.63
C THR A 587 38.95 -32.16 25.39
N GLU A 588 40.01 -32.95 25.43
CA GLU A 588 40.22 -33.99 24.41
C GLU A 588 39.06 -35.00 24.39
N GLY A 589 38.58 -35.35 23.18
CA GLY A 589 37.54 -36.34 22.97
C GLY A 589 36.23 -35.81 22.39
N SER A 590 35.15 -36.57 22.55
CA SER A 590 33.86 -36.30 21.91
C SER A 590 33.05 -35.26 22.68
N HIS A 591 32.51 -34.29 21.96
CA HIS A 591 31.63 -33.23 22.44
C HIS A 591 30.31 -33.24 21.66
N THR A 592 29.21 -32.99 22.35
CA THR A 592 27.87 -32.86 21.74
C THR A 592 27.35 -31.44 21.92
N VAL A 593 26.89 -30.85 20.83
CA VAL A 593 26.26 -29.52 20.82
C VAL A 593 24.83 -29.63 20.35
N THR A 594 23.93 -28.97 21.06
CA THR A 594 22.50 -28.89 20.73
C THR A 594 22.10 -27.43 20.62
N ALA A 595 21.50 -27.04 19.50
CA ALA A 595 21.02 -25.69 19.25
C ALA A 595 19.49 -25.71 19.09
N ASP A 596 18.82 -24.91 19.92
CA ASP A 596 17.37 -24.72 19.92
C ASP A 596 17.05 -23.25 19.58
N GLY A 597 16.34 -23.02 18.48
CA GLY A 597 15.98 -21.68 18.01
C GLY A 597 14.67 -21.12 18.55
N ASN A 598 13.93 -21.82 19.42
CA ASN A 598 12.77 -21.22 20.08
C ASN A 598 12.77 -21.38 21.59
N ALA A 599 12.71 -20.26 22.30
CA ALA A 599 12.61 -20.23 23.77
C ALA A 599 11.34 -20.92 24.33
N ASN A 600 10.43 -21.41 23.48
CA ASN A 600 9.14 -21.99 23.84
C ASN A 600 9.05 -23.53 23.64
N GLY A 601 10.10 -24.20 23.15
CA GLY A 601 10.22 -25.67 23.18
C GLY A 601 9.34 -26.46 22.20
N THR A 602 8.94 -25.87 21.08
CA THR A 602 8.18 -26.55 20.00
C THR A 602 8.96 -26.68 18.69
N GLY A 603 10.24 -26.30 18.70
CA GLY A 603 11.11 -26.24 17.52
C GLY A 603 11.78 -27.58 17.24
N VAL A 604 12.31 -27.71 16.03
CA VAL A 604 13.20 -28.83 15.70
C VAL A 604 14.60 -28.44 16.17
N ASP A 605 15.03 -29.01 17.29
CA ASP A 605 16.41 -28.91 17.76
C ASP A 605 17.35 -29.54 16.73
N ASP A 606 18.53 -28.94 16.54
CA ASP A 606 19.62 -29.61 15.83
C ASP A 606 20.72 -30.00 16.81
N THR A 607 21.28 -31.19 16.59
CA THR A 607 22.33 -31.75 17.44
C THR A 607 23.46 -32.25 16.56
N ALA A 608 24.67 -31.79 16.85
CA ALA A 608 25.89 -32.25 16.22
C ALA A 608 26.85 -32.78 17.27
N THR A 609 27.55 -33.86 16.95
CA THR A 609 28.64 -34.40 17.78
C THR A 609 29.94 -34.23 17.02
N PHE A 610 31.00 -33.79 17.67
CA PHE A 610 32.35 -33.70 17.07
C PHE A 610 33.41 -34.17 18.07
N THR A 611 34.62 -34.44 17.60
CA THR A 611 35.77 -34.82 18.43
C THR A 611 36.80 -33.71 18.41
N VAL A 612 37.24 -33.26 19.58
CA VAL A 612 38.42 -32.41 19.74
C VAL A 612 39.64 -33.34 19.82
N ASP A 613 40.63 -33.10 18.95
CA ASP A 613 41.92 -33.80 18.86
C ASP A 613 43.02 -32.76 18.59
N VAL A 614 43.47 -32.07 19.63
CA VAL A 614 44.49 -31.04 19.56
C VAL A 614 45.87 -31.71 19.61
N PRO A 615 46.71 -31.55 18.57
CA PRO A 615 48.06 -32.08 18.62
C PRO A 615 48.81 -31.44 19.81
N PRO A 616 49.65 -32.22 20.53
CA PRO A 616 50.50 -31.67 21.58
C PRO A 616 51.28 -30.46 21.06
N LYS A 617 51.33 -29.39 21.86
CA LYS A 617 52.07 -28.18 21.52
C LYS A 617 53.57 -28.50 21.40
N ASP A 618 54.17 -28.10 20.29
CA ASP A 618 55.59 -28.20 19.94
C ASP A 618 55.98 -26.80 19.43
N THR A 619 56.71 -26.05 20.25
CA THR A 619 56.89 -24.60 20.06
C THR A 619 58.02 -24.25 19.09
N ASP A 620 59.06 -25.08 18.99
CA ASP A 620 60.18 -24.87 18.07
C ASP A 620 60.14 -25.77 16.83
N GLY A 621 59.23 -26.75 16.79
CA GLY A 621 58.92 -27.56 15.61
C GLY A 621 59.95 -28.63 15.32
N ASP A 622 60.68 -29.11 16.34
CA ASP A 622 61.73 -30.09 16.20
C ASP A 622 61.21 -31.55 16.16
N GLY A 623 59.91 -31.74 16.45
CA GLY A 623 59.23 -33.04 16.51
C GLY A 623 59.01 -33.58 17.91
N VAL A 624 59.38 -32.84 18.96
CA VAL A 624 59.14 -33.15 20.36
C VAL A 624 58.13 -32.17 20.95
N PRO A 625 57.05 -32.63 21.60
CA PRO A 625 56.14 -31.73 22.29
C PRO A 625 56.76 -31.03 23.50
N ASP A 626 56.38 -29.78 23.77
CA ASP A 626 56.80 -28.95 24.92
C ASP A 626 56.76 -29.72 26.25
N SER A 627 55.73 -30.55 26.43
CA SER A 627 55.55 -31.34 27.65
C SER A 627 56.58 -32.44 27.82
N GLN A 628 57.02 -33.03 26.70
CA GLN A 628 58.05 -34.05 26.68
C GLN A 628 59.44 -33.42 26.80
N GLU A 629 59.67 -32.26 26.18
CA GLU A 629 60.89 -31.48 26.35
C GLU A 629 61.11 -31.07 27.81
N ALA A 630 60.06 -30.55 28.45
CA ALA A 630 60.09 -30.24 29.87
C ALA A 630 60.39 -31.49 30.75
N ALA A 631 59.97 -32.68 30.32
CA ALA A 631 60.25 -33.93 31.02
C ALA A 631 61.69 -34.42 30.79
N ASP A 632 62.23 -34.20 29.59
CA ASP A 632 63.58 -34.59 29.19
C ASP A 632 64.65 -33.55 29.58
N GLY A 633 64.22 -32.35 30.00
CA GLY A 633 65.08 -31.26 30.45
C GLY A 633 65.59 -30.35 29.34
N THR A 634 65.06 -30.49 28.13
CA THR A 634 65.37 -29.64 26.96
C THR A 634 64.59 -28.33 26.99
N ASP A 635 64.97 -27.34 26.17
CA ASP A 635 64.29 -26.03 26.08
C ASP A 635 63.24 -26.03 24.97
N PRO A 636 61.93 -25.93 25.29
CA PRO A 636 60.86 -25.98 24.29
C PRO A 636 60.87 -24.90 23.21
N ASN A 637 61.74 -23.90 23.30
CA ASN A 637 61.84 -22.81 22.32
C ASN A 637 63.15 -22.88 21.52
N ASN A 638 63.93 -23.93 21.70
CA ASN A 638 65.23 -24.10 21.08
C ASN A 638 65.35 -25.53 20.53
N PRO A 639 65.27 -25.72 19.20
CA PRO A 639 65.19 -27.06 18.62
C PRO A 639 66.48 -27.88 18.81
N ASP A 640 67.61 -27.26 19.18
CA ASP A 640 68.90 -27.91 19.42
C ASP A 640 69.43 -27.41 20.77
N THR A 641 69.07 -28.10 21.85
CA THR A 641 69.26 -27.65 23.23
C THR A 641 70.73 -27.50 23.61
N ASP A 642 71.63 -28.31 23.06
CA ASP A 642 73.05 -28.32 23.40
C ASP A 642 74.00 -27.77 22.32
N ASP A 643 73.42 -27.19 21.26
CA ASP A 643 74.08 -26.49 20.15
C ASP A 643 75.12 -27.35 19.43
N ASP A 644 74.84 -28.63 19.23
CA ASP A 644 75.75 -29.58 18.59
C ASP A 644 75.54 -29.76 17.08
N GLY A 645 74.40 -29.28 16.57
CA GLY A 645 73.97 -29.36 15.19
C GLY A 645 72.99 -30.50 14.89
N LEU A 646 72.57 -31.27 15.90
CA LEU A 646 71.49 -32.25 15.86
C LEU A 646 70.34 -31.71 16.72
N ASN A 647 69.12 -31.68 16.18
CA ASN A 647 67.98 -31.17 16.94
C ASN A 647 67.46 -32.24 17.94
N ASP A 648 66.81 -31.84 19.03
CA ASP A 648 66.48 -32.74 20.15
C ASP A 648 65.62 -33.93 19.70
N GLY A 649 64.73 -33.71 18.73
CA GLY A 649 63.96 -34.74 18.04
C GLY A 649 64.82 -35.74 17.26
N ALA A 650 65.83 -35.29 16.50
CA ALA A 650 66.73 -36.18 15.78
C ALA A 650 67.70 -36.91 16.73
N GLU A 651 68.10 -36.29 17.82
CA GLU A 651 68.93 -36.93 18.85
C GLU A 651 68.22 -38.10 19.50
N LYS A 652 66.94 -37.94 19.84
CA LYS A 652 66.09 -39.06 20.29
C LYS A 652 66.01 -40.19 19.27
N ALA A 653 65.98 -39.87 17.98
CA ALA A 653 66.00 -40.87 16.91
C ALA A 653 67.38 -41.54 16.75
N ALA A 654 68.47 -40.80 16.99
CA ALA A 654 69.85 -41.26 16.97
C ALA A 654 70.28 -41.97 18.27
N TRP A 655 69.44 -41.94 19.32
CA TRP A 655 69.71 -42.43 20.67
C TRP A 655 70.84 -41.67 21.39
N THR A 656 71.13 -40.45 20.94
CA THR A 656 72.04 -39.51 21.61
C THR A 656 71.27 -38.72 22.67
N ASN A 657 72.00 -37.96 23.50
CA ASN A 657 71.41 -37.23 24.61
C ASN A 657 71.28 -35.73 24.28
N PRO A 658 70.04 -35.18 24.17
CA PRO A 658 69.79 -33.78 23.81
C PRO A 658 70.32 -32.67 24.72
N ASN A 659 71.03 -33.06 25.77
CA ASN A 659 71.64 -32.14 26.72
C ASN A 659 73.16 -32.34 26.80
N ASN A 660 73.74 -33.12 25.89
CA ASN A 660 75.14 -33.44 25.86
C ASN A 660 75.68 -33.50 24.43
N PRO A 661 76.43 -32.47 23.99
CA PRO A 661 76.77 -32.27 22.58
C PRO A 661 77.86 -33.23 22.05
N ASP A 662 78.19 -34.30 22.80
CA ASP A 662 79.22 -35.32 22.54
C ASP A 662 78.86 -36.53 23.43
N THR A 663 77.96 -37.39 22.95
CA THR A 663 77.32 -38.44 23.75
C THR A 663 78.30 -39.48 24.26
N ASP A 664 79.31 -39.85 23.47
CA ASP A 664 80.28 -40.89 23.81
C ASP A 664 81.62 -40.36 24.37
N GLY A 665 81.82 -39.04 24.35
CA GLY A 665 82.94 -38.35 24.97
C GLY A 665 84.26 -38.54 24.23
N ASP A 666 84.21 -38.65 22.91
CA ASP A 666 85.37 -38.93 22.06
C ASP A 666 86.07 -37.67 21.52
N GLY A 667 85.40 -36.51 21.64
CA GLY A 667 85.84 -35.20 21.18
C GLY A 667 85.26 -34.75 19.84
N LEU A 668 84.33 -35.50 19.24
CA LEU A 668 83.42 -35.07 18.18
C LEU A 668 82.04 -34.77 18.76
N LYS A 669 81.29 -33.93 18.05
CA LYS A 669 79.91 -33.62 18.42
C LYS A 669 78.96 -34.58 17.71
N ASP A 670 77.87 -34.98 18.33
CA ASP A 670 76.93 -35.96 17.76
C ASP A 670 76.39 -35.49 16.41
N GLY A 671 76.00 -34.22 16.29
CA GLY A 671 75.57 -33.63 15.02
C GLY A 671 76.64 -33.71 13.91
N ARG A 672 77.92 -33.61 14.27
CA ARG A 672 79.04 -33.78 13.32
C ARG A 672 79.25 -35.24 12.93
N GLU A 673 78.90 -36.18 13.78
CA GLU A 673 79.00 -37.61 13.53
C GLU A 673 77.80 -38.20 12.82
N VAL A 674 76.61 -37.58 12.92
CA VAL A 674 75.43 -38.02 12.17
C VAL A 674 75.42 -37.41 10.76
N PHE A 675 75.75 -36.11 10.63
CA PHE A 675 75.59 -35.38 9.36
C PHE A 675 76.88 -34.76 8.81
N GLY A 676 77.95 -34.71 9.60
CA GLY A 676 79.20 -34.06 9.21
C GLY A 676 80.16 -34.97 8.41
N PRO A 677 81.09 -34.37 7.64
CA PRO A 677 82.16 -35.12 7.00
C PRO A 677 83.23 -35.52 8.03
N THR A 678 83.25 -36.79 8.42
CA THR A 678 84.28 -37.37 9.30
C THR A 678 85.49 -37.91 8.53
N GLY A 679 85.40 -38.00 7.20
CA GLY A 679 86.44 -38.58 6.35
C GLY A 679 86.23 -40.07 6.06
N CYS A 680 85.24 -40.69 6.72
CA CYS A 680 84.81 -42.03 6.40
C CYS A 680 84.25 -42.11 4.98
N VAL A 681 84.68 -43.14 4.23
CA VAL A 681 84.15 -43.44 2.90
C VAL A 681 83.87 -44.94 2.80
N THR A 682 82.73 -45.30 2.22
CA THR A 682 82.51 -46.69 1.80
C THR A 682 83.47 -47.06 0.66
N PRO A 683 83.66 -48.36 0.35
CA PRO A 683 84.39 -48.79 -0.86
C PRO A 683 83.84 -48.21 -2.18
N ALA A 684 82.63 -47.66 -2.18
CA ALA A 684 82.00 -46.99 -3.31
C ALA A 684 82.32 -45.48 -3.39
N GLY A 685 83.12 -44.93 -2.46
CA GLY A 685 83.49 -43.51 -2.41
C GLY A 685 82.37 -42.58 -1.90
N VAL A 686 81.35 -43.14 -1.25
CA VAL A 686 80.29 -42.37 -0.60
C VAL A 686 80.77 -41.97 0.79
N ALA A 687 80.74 -40.67 1.09
CA ALA A 687 81.03 -40.15 2.41
C ALA A 687 80.06 -40.78 3.42
N THR A 688 80.61 -41.44 4.43
CA THR A 688 79.90 -41.92 5.61
C THR A 688 80.33 -41.11 6.81
N SER A 689 79.69 -41.41 7.93
CA SER A 689 79.89 -40.72 9.19
C SER A 689 80.29 -41.73 10.28
N THR A 690 80.74 -41.26 11.43
CA THR A 690 81.09 -42.11 12.59
C THR A 690 79.84 -42.38 13.42
N ASN A 691 79.94 -43.24 14.44
CA ASN A 691 78.80 -43.55 15.29
C ASN A 691 78.89 -42.73 16.59
N PRO A 692 77.95 -41.80 16.86
CA PRO A 692 78.00 -40.92 18.04
C PRO A 692 77.81 -41.62 19.39
N LEU A 693 77.61 -42.95 19.37
CA LEU A 693 77.51 -43.77 20.57
C LEU A 693 78.81 -44.55 20.85
N TRP A 694 79.77 -44.56 19.91
CA TRP A 694 80.96 -45.38 19.94
C TRP A 694 82.23 -44.55 19.73
N ARG A 695 82.93 -44.33 20.85
CA ARG A 695 84.18 -43.56 20.97
C ARG A 695 85.32 -43.92 19.98
N ASP A 696 85.24 -45.04 19.28
CA ASP A 696 86.28 -45.60 18.40
C ASP A 696 85.56 -46.52 17.38
N THR A 697 85.24 -45.96 16.21
CA THR A 697 84.39 -46.59 15.21
C THR A 697 85.06 -47.80 14.54
N ASP A 698 86.37 -47.77 14.30
CA ASP A 698 87.09 -48.85 13.63
C ASP A 698 87.83 -49.82 14.57
N GLY A 699 87.91 -49.48 15.86
CA GLY A 699 88.45 -50.31 16.93
C GLY A 699 89.97 -50.45 16.88
N ASP A 700 90.69 -49.46 16.37
CA ASP A 700 92.15 -49.47 16.34
C ASP A 700 92.82 -48.99 17.64
N GLY A 701 92.09 -48.25 18.47
CA GLY A 701 92.51 -47.69 19.75
C GLY A 701 92.71 -46.17 19.78
N LEU A 702 92.60 -45.47 18.65
CA LEU A 702 92.37 -44.01 18.60
C LEU A 702 90.87 -43.74 18.67
N THR A 703 90.48 -42.56 19.14
CA THR A 703 89.08 -42.14 19.02
C THR A 703 88.80 -41.44 17.73
N ASP A 704 87.56 -41.45 17.28
CA ASP A 704 87.16 -40.76 16.06
C ASP A 704 87.52 -39.26 16.15
N GLY A 705 87.33 -38.66 17.33
CA GLY A 705 87.78 -37.31 17.65
C GLY A 705 89.30 -37.11 17.57
N GLN A 706 90.12 -38.08 18.00
CA GLN A 706 91.57 -38.02 17.88
C GLN A 706 92.05 -38.13 16.44
N GLU A 707 91.34 -38.86 15.60
CA GLU A 707 91.69 -39.09 14.20
C GLU A 707 91.28 -37.91 13.33
N VAL A 708 90.06 -37.41 13.53
CA VAL A 708 89.53 -36.30 12.73
C VAL A 708 90.14 -34.95 13.14
N ASN A 709 90.30 -34.69 14.44
CA ASN A 709 90.94 -33.46 14.91
C ASN A 709 92.47 -33.53 14.73
N GLY A 710 93.03 -34.73 14.87
CA GLY A 710 94.41 -35.10 14.64
C GLY A 710 95.20 -35.41 15.91
N SER A 711 96.16 -36.32 15.78
CA SER A 711 97.05 -36.77 16.85
C SER A 711 98.47 -36.22 16.68
N ASP A 712 99.07 -35.67 17.75
CA ASP A 712 100.44 -35.15 17.68
C ASP A 712 101.49 -36.26 17.81
N VAL A 713 102.19 -36.53 16.71
CA VAL A 713 103.26 -37.51 16.62
C VAL A 713 104.62 -36.80 16.74
N ALA A 714 105.09 -36.69 17.98
CA ALA A 714 106.38 -36.10 18.33
C ALA A 714 107.59 -37.01 17.98
N GLN A 715 107.74 -37.36 16.70
CA GLN A 715 108.84 -38.16 16.19
C GLN A 715 109.49 -37.49 14.98
N LYS A 716 110.83 -37.59 14.91
CA LYS A 716 111.61 -37.05 13.79
C LYS A 716 112.05 -38.17 12.86
N TYR A 717 112.04 -37.88 11.56
CA TYR A 717 112.45 -38.80 10.51
C TYR A 717 113.35 -38.15 9.45
N TRP A 718 113.98 -38.99 8.64
CA TRP A 718 115.09 -38.63 7.75
C TRP A 718 115.02 -39.32 6.40
N THR A 719 114.76 -38.55 5.34
CA THR A 719 114.52 -39.13 4.00
C THR A 719 115.76 -39.19 3.09
N VAL A 720 116.96 -39.07 3.66
CA VAL A 720 118.21 -38.92 2.89
C VAL A 720 119.26 -39.93 3.31
N ARG A 721 120.07 -40.36 2.34
CA ARG A 721 121.16 -41.33 2.52
C ARG A 721 122.27 -40.78 3.43
N GLY A 722 122.75 -41.60 4.36
CA GLY A 722 123.88 -41.28 5.25
C GLY A 722 123.48 -40.68 6.61
N LYS A 723 124.43 -40.02 7.28
CA LYS A 723 124.24 -39.58 8.67
C LYS A 723 123.10 -38.55 8.82
N PRO A 724 122.15 -38.75 9.76
CA PRO A 724 121.16 -37.74 10.12
C PRO A 724 121.87 -36.48 10.68
N ARG A 725 121.63 -35.32 10.03
CA ARG A 725 122.17 -33.99 10.40
C ARG A 725 121.07 -33.08 10.90
N LYS A 726 121.07 -32.56 12.13
CA LYS A 726 119.95 -31.81 12.75
C LYS A 726 119.08 -30.93 11.80
N SER A 727 119.67 -30.24 10.82
CA SER A 727 118.99 -29.44 9.78
C SER A 727 118.20 -30.20 8.69
N LYS A 728 118.27 -31.54 8.62
CA LYS A 728 117.55 -32.39 7.64
C LYS A 728 116.51 -33.30 8.30
N ALA A 729 116.27 -33.14 9.60
CA ALA A 729 115.21 -33.86 10.31
C ALA A 729 113.86 -33.23 9.95
N LYS A 730 112.88 -34.05 9.59
CA LYS A 730 111.47 -33.65 9.59
C LYS A 730 110.81 -34.13 10.86
N THR A 731 109.81 -33.40 11.36
CA THR A 731 108.92 -33.87 12.43
C THR A 731 107.63 -34.33 11.77
N ILE A 732 107.04 -35.43 12.21
CA ILE A 732 105.74 -35.90 11.72
C ILE A 732 104.66 -34.86 12.10
N GLY A 733 104.54 -34.55 13.40
CA GLY A 733 103.65 -33.49 13.88
C GLY A 733 102.20 -33.96 13.97
N LEU A 734 101.25 -33.05 13.75
CA LEU A 734 99.82 -33.37 13.79
C LEU A 734 99.42 -34.16 12.54
N VAL A 735 98.95 -35.39 12.73
CA VAL A 735 98.46 -36.28 11.67
C VAL A 735 96.98 -36.55 11.88
N ARG A 736 96.23 -36.66 10.78
CA ARG A 736 94.81 -37.02 10.79
C ARG A 736 94.67 -38.32 10.04
N THR A 737 93.92 -39.24 10.63
CA THR A 737 93.68 -40.59 10.11
C THR A 737 92.19 -40.74 9.81
N ASN A 738 91.82 -41.85 9.20
CA ASN A 738 90.44 -42.12 8.83
C ASN A 738 89.76 -42.95 9.93
N PRO A 739 88.78 -42.41 10.65
CA PRO A 739 88.16 -43.10 11.80
C PRO A 739 87.32 -44.33 11.45
N CYS A 740 87.19 -44.63 10.16
CA CYS A 740 86.53 -45.84 9.68
C CYS A 740 87.51 -46.84 9.05
N ASP A 741 88.82 -46.58 9.10
CA ASP A 741 89.86 -47.42 8.53
C ASP A 741 91.07 -47.51 9.45
N ARG A 742 91.12 -48.62 10.17
CA ARG A 742 92.11 -48.96 11.19
C ARG A 742 93.59 -48.87 10.74
N ASP A 743 93.85 -48.75 9.45
CA ASP A 743 95.18 -48.66 8.82
C ASP A 743 95.10 -47.69 7.64
N THR A 744 95.22 -46.38 7.93
CA THR A 744 94.92 -45.29 6.98
C THR A 744 95.76 -45.36 5.71
N ASP A 745 97.01 -45.81 5.77
CA ASP A 745 97.93 -45.88 4.63
C ASP A 745 98.10 -47.28 4.02
N GLY A 746 97.51 -48.31 4.66
CA GLY A 746 97.44 -49.68 4.20
C GLY A 746 98.75 -50.46 4.31
N ASP A 747 99.66 -50.06 5.20
CA ASP A 747 100.97 -50.69 5.36
C ASP A 747 100.97 -51.90 6.30
N ARG A 748 99.85 -52.12 7.03
CA ARG A 748 99.54 -53.15 8.05
C ARG A 748 99.91 -52.81 9.50
N LEU A 749 100.41 -51.62 9.78
CA LEU A 749 100.36 -51.06 11.12
C LEU A 749 98.99 -50.39 11.30
N THR A 750 98.50 -50.34 12.54
CA THR A 750 97.30 -49.55 12.82
C THR A 750 97.69 -48.13 13.13
N ASP A 751 96.80 -47.19 12.88
CA ASP A 751 97.05 -45.76 13.14
C ASP A 751 97.45 -45.53 14.61
N PHE A 752 96.77 -46.20 15.54
CA PHE A 752 97.15 -46.25 16.96
C PHE A 752 98.58 -46.76 17.18
N GLN A 753 98.99 -47.83 16.50
CA GLN A 753 100.33 -48.41 16.66
C GLN A 753 101.42 -47.45 16.17
N GLU A 754 101.15 -46.68 15.13
CA GLU A 754 102.08 -45.71 14.57
C GLU A 754 102.16 -44.45 15.42
N VAL A 755 101.01 -43.92 15.85
CA VAL A 755 100.91 -42.75 16.71
C VAL A 755 101.50 -43.02 18.10
N THR A 756 101.29 -44.20 18.68
CA THR A 756 101.84 -44.55 20.01
C THR A 756 103.24 -45.16 19.94
N GLY A 757 103.55 -45.84 18.85
CA GLY A 757 104.87 -46.34 18.47
C GLY A 757 105.03 -47.86 18.60
N VAL A 758 105.68 -48.45 17.60
CA VAL A 758 105.93 -49.89 17.49
C VAL A 758 107.33 -50.27 17.99
N LYS A 759 107.42 -51.40 18.70
CA LYS A 759 108.69 -51.94 19.20
C LYS A 759 109.48 -52.67 18.10
N VAL A 760 110.59 -52.07 17.66
CA VAL A 760 111.50 -52.66 16.66
C VAL A 760 112.42 -53.70 17.30
N GLY A 761 113.21 -53.29 18.31
CA GLY A 761 114.08 -54.17 19.09
C GLY A 761 115.38 -54.64 18.41
N GLN A 762 115.75 -54.08 17.26
CA GLN A 762 116.93 -54.48 16.48
C GLN A 762 118.23 -53.85 17.02
N ARG A 763 119.29 -54.65 17.09
CA ARG A 763 120.65 -54.15 17.34
C ARG A 763 121.34 -53.84 16.01
N VAL A 764 121.86 -52.62 15.88
CA VAL A 764 122.50 -52.12 14.66
C VAL A 764 123.98 -51.87 14.92
N VAL A 765 124.84 -52.27 13.98
CA VAL A 765 126.31 -52.08 14.04
C VAL A 765 126.74 -51.04 13.01
N ARG A 766 127.25 -49.90 13.49
CA ARG A 766 127.75 -48.80 12.65
C ARG A 766 129.24 -48.94 12.34
N SER A 767 129.74 -48.17 11.38
CA SER A 767 131.18 -48.00 11.20
C SER A 767 131.84 -47.30 12.40
N LYS A 768 133.12 -47.60 12.65
CA LYS A 768 133.89 -47.01 13.79
C LYS A 768 133.89 -45.47 13.80
N ALA A 769 133.74 -44.83 12.63
CA ALA A 769 133.67 -43.37 12.49
C ALA A 769 132.31 -42.77 12.96
N ASN A 770 131.33 -43.62 13.28
CA ASN A 770 129.92 -43.24 13.42
C ASN A 770 129.33 -43.63 14.79
N GLY A 771 130.18 -44.04 15.75
CA GLY A 771 129.78 -44.51 17.08
C GLY A 771 129.61 -46.03 17.16
N GLY A 772 129.63 -46.57 18.38
CA GLY A 772 129.46 -48.00 18.64
C GLY A 772 128.06 -48.53 18.28
N PRO A 773 127.82 -49.84 18.43
CA PRO A 773 126.52 -50.44 18.13
C PRO A 773 125.41 -49.86 19.00
N TYR A 774 124.19 -49.75 18.46
CA TYR A 774 123.02 -49.22 19.15
C TYR A 774 121.79 -50.13 18.99
N LYS A 775 120.72 -49.87 19.73
CA LYS A 775 119.45 -50.60 19.61
C LYS A 775 118.31 -49.65 19.22
N ILE A 776 117.53 -50.05 18.22
CA ILE A 776 116.28 -49.39 17.86
C ILE A 776 115.23 -49.89 18.86
N LYS A 777 114.63 -48.96 19.64
CA LYS A 777 113.67 -49.31 20.70
C LYS A 777 112.24 -49.28 20.15
N VAL A 778 111.55 -48.16 20.35
CA VAL A 778 110.20 -47.89 19.85
C VAL A 778 110.32 -46.77 18.82
N ARG A 779 109.55 -46.88 17.75
CA ARG A 779 109.44 -45.86 16.70
C ARG A 779 107.98 -45.59 16.42
N LYS A 780 107.67 -44.30 16.37
CA LYS A 780 106.43 -43.81 15.80
C LYS A 780 106.66 -43.56 14.32
N THR A 781 105.64 -43.72 13.52
CA THR A 781 105.66 -43.52 12.06
C THR A 781 104.50 -42.61 11.68
N ASP A 782 104.50 -42.12 10.46
CA ASP A 782 103.46 -41.22 9.95
C ASP A 782 102.34 -42.08 9.38
N PRO A 783 101.19 -42.23 10.06
CA PRO A 783 100.12 -43.17 9.67
C PRO A 783 99.42 -42.83 8.34
N THR A 784 99.83 -41.74 7.71
CA THR A 784 99.34 -41.34 6.38
C THR A 784 100.30 -41.75 5.26
N LEU A 785 101.42 -42.37 5.59
CA LEU A 785 102.52 -42.67 4.70
C LEU A 785 103.09 -44.06 4.98
N ALA A 786 102.72 -45.02 4.14
CA ALA A 786 103.18 -46.42 4.27
C ALA A 786 104.71 -46.62 4.28
N ASP A 787 105.51 -45.58 4.00
CA ASP A 787 106.97 -45.53 4.02
C ASP A 787 107.38 -44.13 4.52
N THR A 788 107.46 -43.98 5.86
CA THR A 788 107.69 -42.69 6.54
C THR A 788 108.97 -41.99 6.05
N ASP A 789 110.06 -42.73 5.89
CA ASP A 789 111.37 -42.17 5.53
C ASP A 789 111.70 -42.22 4.02
N LYS A 790 110.83 -42.82 3.20
CA LYS A 790 110.87 -42.84 1.74
C LYS A 790 112.07 -43.62 1.19
N ASP A 791 112.44 -44.71 1.85
CA ASP A 791 113.54 -45.56 1.46
C ASP A 791 113.16 -46.77 0.58
N LYS A 792 111.85 -46.98 0.41
CA LYS A 792 111.16 -48.06 -0.32
C LYS A 792 110.97 -49.36 0.47
N LEU A 793 111.03 -49.31 1.79
CA LEU A 793 110.42 -50.31 2.68
C LEU A 793 109.19 -49.70 3.33
N SER A 794 108.17 -50.52 3.60
CA SER A 794 107.07 -50.04 4.42
C SER A 794 107.43 -50.03 5.90
N ASP A 795 106.82 -49.15 6.66
CA ASP A 795 107.09 -49.02 8.10
C ASP A 795 106.83 -50.36 8.80
N TYR A 796 105.76 -51.06 8.44
CA TYR A 796 105.49 -52.44 8.85
C TYR A 796 106.65 -53.40 8.53
N ASP A 797 107.16 -53.39 7.29
CA ASP A 797 108.26 -54.28 6.88
C ASP A 797 109.55 -53.95 7.64
N GLU A 798 109.79 -52.69 8.00
CA GLU A 798 110.94 -52.27 8.78
C GLU A 798 110.85 -52.69 10.24
N VAL A 799 109.69 -52.51 10.88
CA VAL A 799 109.50 -52.86 12.30
C VAL A 799 109.33 -54.36 12.52
N THR A 800 108.79 -55.10 11.54
CA THR A 800 108.63 -56.57 11.61
C THR A 800 109.79 -57.34 10.99
N GLY A 801 110.48 -56.72 10.03
CA GLY A 801 111.71 -57.19 9.41
C GLY A 801 111.52 -57.67 7.97
N ALA A 802 112.06 -56.89 7.03
CA ALA A 802 111.99 -57.16 5.61
C ALA A 802 112.88 -58.35 5.22
N LYS A 803 112.43 -59.17 4.26
CA LYS A 803 113.12 -60.40 3.86
C LYS A 803 114.34 -60.08 2.97
N ASN A 804 115.53 -60.18 3.55
CA ASN A 804 116.80 -60.13 2.81
C ASN A 804 117.18 -61.52 2.29
N LYS A 805 117.55 -61.61 1.00
CA LYS A 805 117.92 -62.89 0.35
C LYS A 805 119.15 -63.59 0.96
N ARG A 806 120.02 -62.86 1.66
CA ARG A 806 121.26 -63.39 2.26
C ARG A 806 121.22 -63.45 3.79
N PHE A 807 120.54 -62.50 4.44
CA PHE A 807 120.60 -62.31 5.89
C PHE A 807 119.29 -62.61 6.65
N GLY A 808 118.26 -63.12 5.95
CA GLY A 808 116.96 -63.40 6.55
C GLY A 808 116.14 -62.12 6.77
N LYS A 809 115.18 -62.16 7.70
CA LYS A 809 114.42 -60.95 8.07
C LYS A 809 115.33 -59.99 8.84
N ARG A 810 115.40 -58.74 8.37
CA ARG A 810 116.17 -57.67 9.02
C ARG A 810 115.25 -56.49 9.26
N LYS A 811 115.16 -56.09 10.52
CA LYS A 811 114.45 -54.90 10.93
C LYS A 811 115.35 -53.68 10.77
N THR A 812 114.75 -52.56 10.43
CA THR A 812 115.41 -51.27 10.20
C THR A 812 114.66 -50.20 11.00
N ASP A 813 115.22 -48.99 11.06
CA ASP A 813 114.61 -47.87 11.75
C ASP A 813 113.72 -47.12 10.75
N PRO A 814 112.38 -47.21 10.82
CA PRO A 814 111.46 -46.61 9.84
C PRO A 814 111.49 -45.08 9.76
N THR A 815 112.32 -44.46 10.60
CA THR A 815 112.52 -43.01 10.61
C THR A 815 113.89 -42.62 10.04
N LEU A 816 114.67 -43.57 9.54
CA LEU A 816 116.01 -43.38 9.03
C LEU A 816 116.21 -44.18 7.74
N ALA A 817 116.19 -43.49 6.60
CA ALA A 817 116.33 -44.12 5.28
C ALA A 817 117.65 -44.88 5.04
N ASP A 818 118.56 -44.91 6.02
CA ASP A 818 119.84 -45.64 6.08
C ASP A 818 120.11 -45.94 7.56
N THR A 819 119.77 -47.14 8.03
CA THR A 819 119.78 -47.51 9.45
C THR A 819 121.20 -47.66 10.01
N ASP A 820 122.13 -48.24 9.24
CA ASP A 820 123.50 -48.52 9.69
C ASP A 820 124.53 -47.44 9.35
N TRP A 821 124.13 -46.47 8.53
CA TRP A 821 124.92 -45.34 8.03
C TRP A 821 126.09 -45.79 7.14
N GLY A 822 125.95 -46.92 6.46
CA GLY A 822 126.87 -47.44 5.44
C GLY A 822 126.76 -46.72 4.11
N GLY A 823 125.85 -45.75 4.00
CA GLY A 823 125.50 -45.16 2.73
C GLY A 823 124.69 -46.15 1.90
N GLY A 824 123.93 -47.05 2.50
CA GLY A 824 122.82 -47.72 1.84
C GLY A 824 121.59 -46.84 1.85
N ARG A 825 120.51 -47.27 1.20
CA ARG A 825 119.19 -47.04 1.79
C ARG A 825 118.68 -48.42 2.16
N ASP A 826 118.00 -48.59 3.27
CA ASP A 826 117.70 -49.93 3.78
C ASP A 826 116.86 -50.73 2.76
N GLY A 827 115.86 -50.11 2.13
CA GLY A 827 115.09 -50.73 1.04
C GLY A 827 115.91 -51.11 -0.19
N LYS A 828 117.00 -50.40 -0.48
CA LYS A 828 117.95 -50.83 -1.51
C LYS A 828 118.77 -52.02 -1.01
N GLU A 829 119.25 -51.99 0.22
CA GLU A 829 120.13 -53.01 0.81
C GLU A 829 119.45 -54.36 0.97
N VAL A 830 118.19 -54.35 1.44
CA VAL A 830 117.32 -55.53 1.48
C VAL A 830 117.19 -56.17 0.09
N ARG A 831 117.04 -55.35 -0.95
CA ARG A 831 116.96 -55.80 -2.35
C ARG A 831 118.32 -56.27 -2.93
N THR A 832 119.42 -55.62 -2.59
CA THR A 832 120.76 -55.90 -3.13
C THR A 832 121.59 -56.91 -2.33
N LYS A 833 120.99 -57.57 -1.32
CA LYS A 833 121.61 -58.62 -0.50
C LYS A 833 122.75 -58.14 0.42
N THR A 834 122.71 -56.88 0.87
CA THR A 834 123.57 -56.33 1.95
C THR A 834 122.80 -56.28 3.27
N ASP A 835 123.45 -56.24 4.43
CA ASP A 835 122.75 -56.26 5.73
C ASP A 835 122.46 -54.81 6.16
N PRO A 836 121.21 -54.33 6.08
CA PRO A 836 120.88 -52.92 6.39
C PRO A 836 121.05 -52.57 7.89
N SER A 837 121.29 -53.58 8.73
CA SER A 837 121.52 -53.39 10.17
C SER A 837 123.00 -53.45 10.56
N ARG A 838 123.90 -53.62 9.59
CA ARG A 838 125.32 -53.82 9.86
C ARG A 838 126.19 -53.31 8.72
N HIS A 839 126.98 -52.30 9.04
CA HIS A 839 127.95 -51.75 8.11
C HIS A 839 128.94 -52.85 7.69
N GLY A 840 128.95 -53.13 6.38
CA GLY A 840 129.82 -54.09 5.71
C GLY A 840 131.28 -53.64 5.58
#